data_AF-A0A4S4ANN6-F1
#
_entry.id   AF-A0A4S4ANN6-F1
#
_cell.length_a   1.000
_cell.length_b   1.000
_cell.length_c   1.000
_cell.angle_alpha   90.00
_cell.angle_beta   90.00
_cell.angle_gamma   90.00
#
_symmetry.space_group_name_H-M   'P 1'
#
loop_
_entity.id
_entity.type
_entity.pdbx_description
1 polymer ?
#
loop_
_entity_poly.entity_id
_entity_poly.type
_entity_poly.pdbx_seq_one_letter_code
_entity_poly.pdbx_strand_id
1 'polypeptide(L)'
;MRFDKPRTFRQSMKWVHTWTGLPLGWLLFAVYVTGTLSFFHPEITLWMQPESHRAKVAETEETARRAFEALARVAPDAPQWTVSLPGSRSGVAGLAWREATAGQPAGGQQNAVRGEAARRGEGGQGARGEFGERAAGEGVSERGAGGQGDGAAPRRGFGERGMAQGMQARGERGARGAGGRGSEESDAEEAGAAQAGAQTPAASGGGVQGGEGGRGQGMKRATMDPATGELIEPRQTAGGGFLYRFHYRLYGFDRTWGQWIVGAATMVMFIALITGVVIHRTIFRDIFSFRPAKGKRSWMDGHNASSVLSLPFHVVITFSGLLLLGNQLMPSAASSAYPGDERGYFMEMRGMRGGEQQPAARPSGTPAQLADIGPLLAVAQERWPEQGVGSIAVNFPGDARATIELRQARGDGLANRAMGERLLFDGVTGAPLEAPPVADPSGVRATSNVLSAVHLGRFASPLVRWLLFASGVLGSVMVASGLVLWVVSRARDRTADGKIPAGHRFVEVLNVAAVAGLLVAIGAYFWANRLIPAEVAERNLWEIRVFFTVWSLTLLHSLLRRHKQAWIEQLALAGGLLAALPLVNAATGGAHLGVAFYLGQWQVAGFDLCALVCGALLLHAARKVASHVPREKVARSAGRTKKPAAAGGTDEGGDGPVPAVLQTEEA
;
A
#
# COMPACT_ATOMS: atom_id res chain seq x y z
N MET A 1 47.11 18.86 -9.87
CA MET A 1 45.74 18.30 -9.77
C MET A 1 45.55 17.27 -10.88
N ARG A 2 45.42 15.98 -10.55
CA ARG A 2 44.98 14.99 -11.54
C ARG A 2 43.48 15.16 -11.72
N PHE A 3 43.06 15.70 -12.85
CA PHE A 3 41.66 15.63 -13.26
C PHE A 3 41.36 14.16 -13.57
N ASP A 4 40.53 13.53 -12.74
CA ASP A 4 40.06 12.17 -13.00
C ASP A 4 39.40 12.12 -14.39
N LYS A 5 39.68 11.06 -15.15
CA LYS A 5 39.06 10.84 -16.46
C LYS A 5 37.53 10.95 -16.36
N PRO A 6 36.84 11.56 -17.33
CA PRO A 6 35.39 11.65 -17.32
C PRO A 6 34.79 10.24 -17.25
N ARG A 7 33.92 10.03 -16.26
CA ARG A 7 33.22 8.75 -16.08
C ARG A 7 32.35 8.47 -17.30
N THR A 8 32.41 7.25 -17.81
CA THR A 8 31.45 6.83 -18.85
C THR A 8 30.03 6.87 -18.28
N PHE A 9 29.01 7.05 -19.14
CA PHE A 9 27.60 7.07 -18.70
C PHE A 9 27.25 5.89 -17.79
N ARG A 10 27.75 4.69 -18.13
CA ARG A 10 27.59 3.46 -17.33
C ARG A 10 28.26 3.55 -15.95
N GLN A 11 29.43 4.19 -15.86
CA GLN A 11 30.12 4.40 -14.58
C GLN A 11 29.40 5.43 -13.72
N SER A 12 28.89 6.51 -14.32
CA SER A 12 28.09 7.52 -13.63
C SER A 12 26.79 6.91 -13.07
N MET A 13 26.07 6.11 -13.87
CA MET A 13 24.85 5.42 -13.42
C MET A 13 25.12 4.40 -12.32
N LYS A 14 26.21 3.63 -12.41
CA LYS A 14 26.63 2.74 -11.31
C LYS A 14 26.91 3.51 -10.03
N TRP A 15 27.56 4.66 -10.13
CA TRP A 15 27.85 5.49 -8.96
C TRP A 15 26.55 6.00 -8.33
N VAL A 16 25.64 6.59 -9.12
CA VAL A 16 24.35 7.08 -8.64
C VAL A 16 23.58 5.95 -7.96
N HIS A 17 23.36 4.82 -8.64
CA HIS A 17 22.65 3.66 -8.09
C HIS A 17 23.24 3.18 -6.75
N THR A 18 24.58 3.18 -6.62
CA THR A 18 25.24 2.72 -5.39
C THR A 18 25.05 3.67 -4.22
N TRP A 19 25.01 4.98 -4.46
CA TRP A 19 24.95 6.00 -3.40
C TRP A 19 23.54 6.47 -3.08
N THR A 20 22.66 6.57 -4.07
CA THR A 20 21.23 6.83 -3.84
C THR A 20 20.53 5.59 -3.31
N GLY A 21 20.95 4.40 -3.74
CA GLY A 21 20.37 3.12 -3.32
C GLY A 21 20.60 2.75 -1.86
N LEU A 22 21.51 3.41 -1.14
CA LEU A 22 21.78 3.12 0.26
C LEU A 22 20.72 3.69 1.22
N PRO A 23 20.51 5.03 1.31
CA PRO A 23 19.46 5.58 2.16
C PRO A 23 18.06 5.14 1.70
N LEU A 24 17.84 5.06 0.39
CA LEU A 24 16.59 4.54 -0.16
C LEU A 24 16.44 3.03 0.08
N GLY A 25 17.54 2.28 0.13
CA GLY A 25 17.50 0.83 0.36
C GLY A 25 16.95 0.47 1.73
N TRP A 26 17.27 1.23 2.78
CA TRP A 26 16.68 0.98 4.11
C TRP A 26 15.18 1.23 4.14
N LEU A 27 14.75 2.35 3.55
CA LEU A 27 13.33 2.68 3.42
C LEU A 27 12.58 1.66 2.55
N LEU A 28 13.12 1.37 1.35
CA LEU A 28 12.53 0.41 0.42
C LEU A 28 12.47 -0.99 1.03
N PHE A 29 13.46 -1.41 1.82
CA PHE A 29 13.39 -2.70 2.52
C PHE A 29 12.18 -2.74 3.46
N ALA A 30 11.98 -1.69 4.28
CA ALA A 30 10.83 -1.61 5.17
C ALA A 30 9.50 -1.60 4.39
N VAL A 31 9.42 -0.82 3.32
CA VAL A 31 8.26 -0.75 2.42
C VAL A 31 7.98 -2.11 1.76
N TYR A 32 9.00 -2.81 1.26
CA TYR A 32 8.84 -4.13 0.64
C TYR A 32 8.36 -5.18 1.65
N VAL A 33 8.96 -5.25 2.83
CA VAL A 33 8.58 -6.22 3.86
C VAL A 33 7.13 -5.99 4.30
N THR A 34 6.77 -4.75 4.66
CA THR A 34 5.40 -4.46 5.12
C THR A 34 4.38 -4.52 3.99
N GLY A 35 4.76 -4.14 2.76
CA GLY A 35 3.93 -4.30 1.56
C GLY A 35 3.66 -5.77 1.23
N THR A 36 4.66 -6.63 1.37
CA THR A 36 4.53 -8.08 1.18
C THR A 36 3.55 -8.69 2.18
N LEU A 37 3.66 -8.30 3.46
CA LEU A 37 2.71 -8.73 4.50
C LEU A 37 1.29 -8.18 4.27
N SER A 38 1.17 -7.02 3.63
CA SER A 38 -0.12 -6.35 3.40
C SER A 38 -1.07 -7.12 2.48
N PHE A 39 -0.55 -8.01 1.62
CA PHE A 39 -1.41 -8.92 0.84
C PHE A 39 -2.30 -9.79 1.74
N PHE A 40 -1.83 -10.10 2.95
CA PHE A 40 -2.51 -10.92 3.94
C PHE A 40 -3.01 -10.11 5.14
N HIS A 41 -3.20 -8.79 5.00
CA HIS A 41 -3.59 -7.97 6.15
C HIS A 41 -4.89 -8.43 6.85
N PRO A 42 -5.95 -8.93 6.17
CA PRO A 42 -7.12 -9.48 6.84
C PRO A 42 -6.81 -10.76 7.60
N GLU A 43 -6.03 -11.67 7.01
CA GLU A 43 -5.63 -12.93 7.65
C GLU A 43 -4.74 -12.67 8.87
N ILE A 44 -3.85 -11.67 8.81
CA ILE A 44 -3.06 -11.20 9.95
C ILE A 44 -3.97 -10.61 11.03
N THR A 45 -4.93 -9.75 10.68
CA THR A 45 -5.88 -9.19 11.66
C THR A 45 -6.71 -10.29 12.32
N LEU A 46 -7.20 -11.25 11.55
CA LEU A 46 -7.95 -12.39 12.08
C LEU A 46 -7.08 -13.19 13.05
N TRP A 47 -5.84 -13.52 12.67
CA TRP A 47 -4.90 -14.20 13.57
C TRP A 47 -4.64 -13.38 14.84
N MET A 48 -4.66 -12.05 14.78
CA MET A 48 -4.48 -11.18 15.94
C MET A 48 -5.74 -11.03 16.82
N GLN A 49 -6.82 -11.76 16.50
CA GLN A 49 -8.11 -11.76 17.19
C GLN A 49 -8.54 -13.19 17.53
N PRO A 50 -7.90 -13.85 18.52
CA PRO A 50 -8.19 -15.24 18.88
C PRO A 50 -9.66 -15.51 19.21
N GLU A 51 -10.39 -14.50 19.69
CA GLU A 51 -11.83 -14.60 20.00
C GLU A 51 -12.68 -14.95 18.76
N SER A 52 -12.17 -14.63 17.56
CA SER A 52 -12.82 -14.92 16.28
C SER A 52 -12.43 -16.29 15.70
N HIS A 53 -11.43 -16.97 16.28
CA HIS A 53 -11.00 -18.31 15.83
C HIS A 53 -12.02 -19.40 16.19
N ARG A 54 -13.07 -19.11 16.95
CA ARG A 54 -14.14 -20.08 17.26
C ARG A 54 -15.27 -20.10 16.24
N ALA A 55 -15.32 -19.10 15.36
CA ALA A 55 -16.40 -18.93 14.39
C ALA A 55 -16.47 -20.13 13.44
N LYS A 56 -17.69 -20.61 13.22
CA LYS A 56 -17.97 -21.71 12.30
C LYS A 56 -18.63 -21.20 11.03
N VAL A 57 -18.38 -21.89 9.93
CA VAL A 57 -18.99 -21.58 8.64
C VAL A 57 -20.47 -21.98 8.68
N ALA A 58 -21.32 -21.14 8.11
CA ALA A 58 -22.74 -21.40 7.91
C ALA A 58 -23.16 -20.95 6.50
N GLU A 59 -24.31 -21.46 6.04
CA GLU A 59 -24.90 -21.05 4.77
C GLU A 59 -25.24 -19.55 4.76
N THR A 60 -25.18 -18.94 3.57
CA THR A 60 -25.37 -17.50 3.40
C THR A 60 -26.73 -17.02 3.90
N GLU A 61 -27.78 -17.77 3.58
CA GLU A 61 -29.16 -17.46 3.98
C GLU A 61 -29.34 -17.49 5.49
N GLU A 62 -28.91 -18.58 6.14
CA GLU A 62 -29.00 -18.72 7.59
C GLU A 62 -28.16 -17.67 8.31
N THR A 63 -27.00 -17.32 7.75
CA THR A 63 -26.16 -16.23 8.26
C THR A 63 -26.86 -14.88 8.17
N ALA A 64 -27.51 -14.58 7.04
CA ALA A 64 -28.24 -13.33 6.83
C ALA A 64 -29.44 -13.22 7.79
N ARG A 65 -30.21 -14.31 7.94
CA ARG A 65 -31.35 -14.40 8.85
C ARG A 65 -30.93 -14.12 10.30
N ARG A 66 -29.87 -14.79 10.78
CA ARG A 66 -29.32 -14.57 12.13
C ARG A 66 -28.75 -13.18 12.32
N ALA A 67 -28.12 -12.61 11.30
CA ALA A 67 -27.61 -11.26 11.34
C ALA A 67 -28.74 -10.23 11.52
N PHE A 68 -29.87 -10.43 10.82
CA PHE A 68 -31.05 -9.58 10.96
C PHE A 68 -31.67 -9.73 12.36
N GLU A 69 -31.79 -10.95 12.88
CA GLU A 69 -32.24 -11.21 14.26
C GLU A 69 -31.33 -10.55 15.31
N ALA A 70 -30.01 -10.60 15.11
CA ALA A 70 -29.04 -9.95 16.00
C ALA A 70 -29.15 -8.42 15.93
N LEU A 71 -29.25 -7.84 14.73
CA LEU A 71 -29.41 -6.40 14.53
C LEU A 71 -30.74 -5.87 15.08
N ALA A 72 -31.83 -6.62 14.93
CA ALA A 72 -33.12 -6.29 15.52
C ALA A 72 -33.07 -6.26 17.05
N ARG A 73 -32.23 -7.09 17.68
CA ARG A 73 -32.03 -7.08 19.14
C ARG A 73 -31.13 -5.95 19.62
N VAL A 74 -30.05 -5.65 18.89
CA VAL A 74 -29.02 -4.69 19.35
C VAL A 74 -29.31 -3.26 18.92
N ALA A 75 -29.95 -3.08 17.77
CA ALA A 75 -30.14 -1.78 17.15
C ALA A 75 -31.49 -1.68 16.39
N PRO A 76 -32.63 -1.95 17.03
CA PRO A 76 -33.95 -1.92 16.39
C PRO A 76 -34.27 -0.57 15.73
N ASP A 77 -33.91 0.54 16.38
CA ASP A 77 -34.24 1.89 15.93
C ASP A 77 -33.19 2.51 15.00
N ALA A 78 -32.18 1.74 14.58
CA ALA A 78 -31.11 2.27 13.74
C ALA A 78 -31.64 2.51 12.31
N PRO A 79 -31.51 3.73 11.75
CA PRO A 79 -32.02 4.05 10.41
C PRO A 79 -31.34 3.28 9.27
N GLN A 80 -30.24 2.58 9.56
CA GLN A 80 -29.53 1.78 8.58
C GLN A 80 -28.80 0.62 9.24
N TRP A 81 -28.99 -0.57 8.68
CA TRP A 81 -28.22 -1.78 8.98
C TRP A 81 -27.35 -2.16 7.78
N THR A 82 -26.23 -2.80 8.06
CA THR A 82 -25.34 -3.38 7.05
C THR A 82 -24.78 -4.70 7.59
N VAL A 83 -24.98 -5.77 6.83
CA VAL A 83 -24.45 -7.10 7.08
C VAL A 83 -23.39 -7.39 6.02
N SER A 84 -22.16 -7.67 6.44
CA SER A 84 -21.09 -8.19 5.60
C SER A 84 -21.05 -9.70 5.77
N LEU A 85 -21.34 -10.43 4.70
CA LEU A 85 -21.40 -11.88 4.73
C LEU A 85 -19.99 -12.49 4.80
N PRO A 86 -19.84 -13.68 5.40
CA PRO A 86 -18.60 -14.43 5.36
C PRO A 86 -18.15 -14.66 3.91
N GLY A 87 -16.85 -14.71 3.69
CA GLY A 87 -16.28 -14.99 2.37
C GLY A 87 -14.97 -15.73 2.48
N SER A 88 -14.30 -15.95 1.35
CA SER A 88 -13.04 -16.71 1.30
C SER A 88 -11.91 -16.20 2.23
N ARG A 89 -12.01 -14.97 2.73
CA ARG A 89 -11.00 -14.32 3.58
C ARG A 89 -11.45 -14.00 5.00
N SER A 90 -12.73 -14.20 5.31
CA SER A 90 -13.30 -13.92 6.64
C SER A 90 -14.36 -14.98 6.94
N GLY A 91 -14.12 -15.79 7.96
CA GLY A 91 -15.09 -16.78 8.46
C GLY A 91 -16.13 -16.19 9.40
N VAL A 92 -16.08 -14.89 9.68
CA VAL A 92 -17.04 -14.18 10.55
C VAL A 92 -17.95 -13.28 9.73
N ALA A 93 -19.17 -13.08 10.22
CA ALA A 93 -20.11 -12.10 9.68
C ALA A 93 -19.88 -10.74 10.36
N GLY A 94 -19.82 -9.68 9.56
CA GLY A 94 -19.68 -8.32 10.06
C GLY A 94 -21.04 -7.63 10.15
N LEU A 95 -21.36 -7.04 11.29
CA LEU A 95 -22.56 -6.23 11.49
C LEU A 95 -22.15 -4.76 11.64
N ALA A 96 -22.89 -3.86 11.00
CA ALA A 96 -22.74 -2.43 11.18
C ALA A 96 -24.09 -1.74 11.16
N TRP A 97 -24.25 -0.69 11.96
CA TRP A 97 -25.47 0.10 11.99
C TRP A 97 -25.17 1.55 12.33
N ARG A 98 -26.00 2.45 11.81
CA ARG A 98 -25.87 3.87 12.10
C ARG A 98 -26.76 4.21 13.29
N GLU A 99 -26.20 4.82 14.33
CA GLU A 99 -27.01 5.33 15.44
C GLU A 99 -27.83 6.53 14.96
N ALA A 100 -29.07 6.63 15.47
CA ALA A 100 -29.86 7.83 15.30
C ALA A 100 -29.19 8.95 16.10
N THR A 101 -28.65 9.97 15.42
CA THR A 101 -28.10 11.14 16.11
C THR A 101 -29.23 11.85 16.86
N ALA A 102 -29.21 11.81 18.19
CA ALA A 102 -30.12 12.62 19.00
C ALA A 102 -29.87 14.11 18.68
N GLY A 103 -30.86 14.77 18.07
CA GLY A 103 -30.90 16.24 17.99
C GLY A 103 -30.44 16.91 16.67
N GLN A 104 -30.32 16.21 15.55
CA GLN A 104 -30.28 16.90 14.25
C GLN A 104 -31.69 16.95 13.63
N PRO A 105 -32.44 18.06 13.77
CA PRO A 105 -33.58 18.27 12.90
C PRO A 105 -33.06 18.30 11.46
N ALA A 106 -33.80 17.67 10.54
CA ALA A 106 -33.48 17.57 9.13
C ALA A 106 -32.93 18.92 8.62
N GLY A 107 -31.63 18.94 8.33
CA GLY A 107 -30.91 20.12 7.83
C GLY A 107 -31.43 20.50 6.45
N GLY A 108 -32.52 21.26 6.43
CA GLY A 108 -33.16 21.77 5.23
C GLY A 108 -33.80 23.15 5.40
N GLN A 109 -33.88 23.70 6.62
CA GLN A 109 -34.59 24.96 6.85
C GLN A 109 -33.72 26.18 7.16
N GLN A 110 -32.44 26.03 7.53
CA GLN A 110 -31.61 27.22 7.84
C GLN A 110 -31.00 27.91 6.61
N ASN A 111 -30.90 27.24 5.46
CA ASN A 111 -30.39 27.88 4.23
C ASN A 111 -31.49 28.51 3.36
N ALA A 112 -32.76 28.17 3.55
CA ALA A 112 -33.87 28.82 2.85
C ALA A 112 -34.13 30.23 3.40
N VAL A 113 -34.08 30.39 4.73
CA VAL A 113 -34.34 31.69 5.38
C VAL A 113 -33.20 32.70 5.14
N ARG A 114 -31.95 32.23 4.96
CA ARG A 114 -30.82 33.10 4.63
C ARG A 114 -30.79 33.53 3.16
N GLY A 115 -31.33 32.70 2.25
CA GLY A 115 -31.48 33.02 0.83
C GLY A 115 -32.58 34.05 0.55
N GLU A 116 -33.68 34.01 1.30
CA GLU A 116 -34.76 35.01 1.19
C GLU A 116 -34.43 36.34 1.85
N ALA A 117 -33.67 36.35 2.95
CA ALA A 117 -33.22 37.59 3.59
C ALA A 117 -32.19 38.37 2.73
N ALA A 118 -31.36 37.67 1.95
CA ALA A 118 -30.40 38.30 1.04
C ALA A 118 -31.06 38.91 -0.20
N ARG A 119 -32.22 38.41 -0.65
CA ARG A 119 -32.97 38.97 -1.80
C ARG A 119 -33.87 40.15 -1.44
N ARG A 120 -34.06 40.45 -0.16
CA ARG A 120 -34.87 41.60 0.32
C ARG A 120 -34.04 42.81 0.78
N GLY A 121 -32.70 42.72 0.77
CA GLY A 121 -31.81 43.77 1.29
C GLY A 121 -31.19 44.73 0.27
N GLU A 122 -31.29 44.48 -1.04
CA GLU A 122 -30.65 45.33 -2.07
C GLU A 122 -31.64 46.27 -2.77
N GLY A 123 -32.37 47.05 -1.97
CA GLY A 123 -33.32 48.04 -2.46
C GLY A 123 -33.28 49.30 -1.62
N GLY A 124 -32.22 50.11 -1.74
CA GLY A 124 -32.25 51.47 -1.22
C GLY A 124 -30.89 52.13 -1.03
N GLN A 125 -30.63 53.14 -1.87
CA GLN A 125 -29.91 54.40 -1.64
C GLN A 125 -28.77 54.66 -2.62
N GLY A 126 -28.92 55.75 -3.38
CA GLY A 126 -27.86 56.31 -4.21
C GLY A 126 -28.35 57.18 -5.36
N ALA A 127 -29.09 58.26 -5.05
CA ALA A 127 -29.37 59.34 -6.00
C ALA A 127 -28.24 60.39 -5.96
N ARG A 128 -27.72 60.76 -7.14
CA ARG A 128 -27.20 62.09 -7.59
C ARG A 128 -26.35 61.87 -8.85
N GLY A 129 -26.87 62.17 -10.04
CA GLY A 129 -26.63 63.43 -10.79
C GLY A 129 -25.50 63.17 -11.81
N GLU A 130 -25.46 63.63 -13.06
CA GLU A 130 -26.20 64.59 -13.88
C GLU A 130 -25.57 64.49 -15.30
N PHE A 131 -26.31 64.83 -16.37
CA PHE A 131 -25.89 64.94 -17.80
C PHE A 131 -25.39 63.65 -18.51
N GLY A 132 -25.83 63.24 -19.70
CA GLY A 132 -26.70 63.80 -20.73
C GLY A 132 -26.13 63.40 -22.09
N GLU A 133 -26.81 62.56 -22.87
CA GLU A 133 -26.81 62.64 -24.35
C GLU A 133 -27.81 61.65 -24.99
N ARG A 134 -28.46 62.16 -26.05
CA ARG A 134 -29.44 61.53 -26.95
C ARG A 134 -28.74 60.44 -27.80
N ALA A 135 -29.35 59.49 -28.50
CA ALA A 135 -30.62 59.37 -29.21
C ALA A 135 -30.89 57.85 -29.45
N ALA A 136 -32.10 57.33 -29.23
CA ALA A 136 -33.13 57.02 -30.23
C ALA A 136 -32.71 56.12 -31.40
N GLY A 137 -33.38 54.97 -31.53
CA GLY A 137 -33.40 54.16 -32.76
C GLY A 137 -33.80 52.71 -32.52
N GLU A 138 -35.09 52.41 -32.71
CA GLU A 138 -35.67 51.25 -33.45
C GLU A 138 -35.04 49.85 -33.26
N GLY A 139 -35.75 48.76 -33.03
CA GLY A 139 -37.15 48.41 -33.16
C GLY A 139 -37.26 46.87 -33.20
N VAL A 140 -38.44 46.36 -32.80
CA VAL A 140 -39.12 45.16 -33.33
C VAL A 140 -38.37 43.80 -33.24
N SER A 141 -38.77 42.87 -32.36
CA SER A 141 -39.75 41.78 -32.61
C SER A 141 -39.31 40.83 -33.75
N GLU A 142 -39.39 39.50 -33.72
CA GLU A 142 -40.13 38.51 -32.93
C GLU A 142 -39.72 37.13 -33.49
N ARG A 143 -40.00 36.06 -32.72
CA ARG A 143 -40.30 34.67 -33.15
C ARG A 143 -39.18 33.92 -33.91
N GLY A 144 -38.91 32.64 -33.66
CA GLY A 144 -39.73 31.59 -33.06
C GLY A 144 -39.98 30.48 -34.08
N ALA A 145 -39.62 29.25 -33.70
CA ALA A 145 -39.80 27.96 -34.41
C ALA A 145 -38.97 27.81 -35.70
N GLY A 146 -38.39 26.66 -36.04
CA GLY A 146 -38.54 25.27 -35.64
C GLY A 146 -38.10 24.46 -36.87
N GLY A 147 -37.48 23.29 -36.72
CA GLY A 147 -37.10 22.52 -37.92
C GLY A 147 -36.09 21.42 -37.69
N GLN A 148 -36.63 20.22 -37.59
CA GLN A 148 -36.00 18.90 -37.55
C GLN A 148 -35.32 18.56 -38.89
N GLY A 149 -34.25 17.76 -38.87
CA GLY A 149 -33.67 17.23 -40.12
C GLY A 149 -32.46 16.32 -39.89
N ASP A 150 -32.69 15.02 -40.07
CA ASP A 150 -31.71 13.94 -40.10
C ASP A 150 -30.62 14.15 -41.17
N GLY A 151 -29.44 13.53 -40.98
CA GLY A 151 -28.42 13.47 -42.03
C GLY A 151 -27.13 12.77 -41.61
N ALA A 152 -27.00 11.52 -42.04
CA ALA A 152 -25.85 10.64 -41.83
C ALA A 152 -24.55 11.07 -42.55
N ALA A 153 -23.42 10.95 -41.83
CA ALA A 153 -22.04 10.58 -42.27
C ALA A 153 -21.38 11.36 -43.45
N PRO A 154 -20.08 11.19 -43.80
CA PRO A 154 -19.02 10.36 -43.22
C PRO A 154 -17.65 11.07 -43.03
N ARG A 155 -16.73 10.29 -42.47
CA ARG A 155 -15.28 10.48 -42.37
C ARG A 155 -14.61 10.92 -43.69
N ARG A 156 -13.62 11.81 -43.58
CA ARG A 156 -12.46 11.89 -44.50
C ARG A 156 -11.17 11.94 -43.69
N GLY A 157 -10.29 10.98 -43.95
CA GLY A 157 -8.87 11.10 -43.65
C GLY A 157 -8.15 11.86 -44.76
N PHE A 158 -6.99 12.40 -44.43
CA PHE A 158 -5.83 12.83 -45.25
C PHE A 158 -4.96 13.61 -44.25
N GLY A 159 -3.64 13.48 -44.18
CA GLY A 159 -2.64 12.91 -45.05
C GLY A 159 -1.32 13.57 -44.65
N GLU A 160 -0.25 12.78 -44.62
CA GLU A 160 1.10 13.20 -44.25
C GLU A 160 1.70 14.25 -45.20
N ARG A 161 2.61 15.08 -44.63
CA ARG A 161 3.85 15.67 -45.17
C ARG A 161 4.20 16.84 -44.22
N GLY A 162 5.40 17.03 -43.69
CA GLY A 162 6.76 16.78 -44.18
C GLY A 162 7.53 18.12 -44.09
N MET A 163 8.85 18.07 -43.85
CA MET A 163 9.85 19.17 -43.76
C MET A 163 9.96 19.83 -42.37
N ALA A 164 11.05 19.75 -41.58
CA ALA A 164 12.51 19.85 -41.78
C ALA A 164 13.08 21.28 -41.69
N GLN A 165 14.10 21.41 -40.81
CA GLN A 165 15.12 22.48 -40.67
C GLN A 165 14.62 23.83 -40.12
N GLY A 166 15.32 24.55 -39.24
CA GLY A 166 16.63 24.35 -38.62
C GLY A 166 17.03 25.59 -37.80
N MET A 167 18.02 25.38 -36.92
CA MET A 167 19.13 26.30 -36.65
C MET A 167 18.99 27.51 -35.69
N GLN A 168 19.96 27.55 -34.76
CA GLN A 168 20.63 28.68 -34.11
C GLN A 168 19.88 29.47 -33.02
N ALA A 169 20.26 29.38 -31.74
CA ALA A 169 21.51 29.85 -31.08
C ALA A 169 21.56 31.37 -30.84
N ARG A 170 21.37 31.76 -29.58
CA ARG A 170 21.96 32.91 -28.86
C ARG A 170 21.49 32.78 -27.40
N GLY A 171 22.29 32.99 -26.37
CA GLY A 171 23.49 33.78 -26.27
C GLY A 171 23.39 34.54 -24.95
N GLU A 172 24.34 34.25 -24.08
CA GLU A 172 24.55 34.70 -22.70
C GLU A 172 24.35 36.20 -22.40
N ARG A 173 24.00 36.48 -21.14
CA ARG A 173 24.50 37.54 -20.22
C ARG A 173 23.60 37.51 -18.97
N GLY A 174 24.05 37.56 -17.72
CA GLY A 174 25.32 37.97 -17.17
C GLY A 174 25.07 39.00 -16.06
N ALA A 175 25.38 38.61 -14.82
CA ALA A 175 25.89 39.44 -13.71
C ALA A 175 24.94 40.28 -12.82
N ARG A 176 25.09 40.00 -11.50
CA ARG A 176 25.26 40.92 -10.33
C ARG A 176 24.07 41.85 -10.01
N GLY A 177 23.66 42.09 -8.76
CA GLY A 177 24.16 41.82 -7.42
C GLY A 177 23.56 42.86 -6.45
N ALA A 178 23.75 42.62 -5.15
CA ALA A 178 23.71 43.57 -4.02
C ALA A 178 22.44 43.71 -3.14
N GLY A 179 22.70 43.54 -1.83
CA GLY A 179 22.07 44.22 -0.67
C GLY A 179 20.76 43.61 -0.19
N GLY A 180 20.58 43.16 1.06
CA GLY A 180 21.25 43.47 2.32
C GLY A 180 20.26 44.14 3.29
N ARG A 181 20.27 43.70 4.56
CA ARG A 181 19.45 44.07 5.75
C ARG A 181 18.22 43.16 5.97
N GLY A 182 18.00 42.54 7.12
CA GLY A 182 18.59 42.68 8.46
C GLY A 182 17.51 43.01 9.49
N SER A 183 17.14 42.02 10.31
CA SER A 183 16.47 42.03 11.64
C SER A 183 16.16 40.55 11.94
N GLU A 184 16.84 39.80 12.83
CA GLU A 184 16.98 39.97 14.30
C GLU A 184 15.62 40.34 14.91
N GLU A 185 14.98 39.56 15.78
CA GLU A 185 15.51 38.94 17.00
C GLU A 185 14.44 38.06 17.69
N SER A 186 14.90 37.21 18.63
CA SER A 186 14.22 36.44 19.71
C SER A 186 13.55 35.10 19.32
N ASP A 187 14.07 33.93 19.70
CA ASP A 187 14.33 33.34 21.06
C ASP A 187 13.04 33.22 21.88
N ALA A 188 12.67 32.14 22.56
CA ALA A 188 13.21 30.80 22.82
C ALA A 188 12.09 29.99 23.54
N GLU A 189 12.24 28.66 23.62
CA GLU A 189 11.88 27.80 24.80
C GLU A 189 10.41 27.80 25.32
N GLU A 190 9.80 26.76 25.89
CA GLU A 190 10.11 25.39 26.33
C GLU A 190 8.76 24.79 26.83
N ALA A 191 8.68 23.45 26.97
CA ALA A 191 7.75 22.69 27.85
C ALA A 191 6.23 22.74 27.52
N GLY A 192 5.43 21.67 27.64
CA GLY A 192 5.51 20.49 28.49
C GLY A 192 4.32 20.50 29.47
N ALA A 193 3.22 19.81 29.16
CA ALA A 193 2.15 19.37 30.08
C ALA A 193 1.17 18.51 29.25
N ALA A 194 0.88 17.22 29.50
CA ALA A 194 0.58 16.49 30.73
C ALA A 194 -0.54 17.13 31.55
N GLN A 195 -1.78 16.71 31.28
CA GLN A 195 -2.81 16.70 32.31
C GLN A 195 -3.79 15.53 32.10
N ALA A 196 -3.76 14.64 33.09
CA ALA A 196 -4.74 13.59 33.32
C ALA A 196 -5.87 14.14 34.21
N GLY A 197 -7.05 13.52 34.10
CA GLY A 197 -7.99 13.40 35.22
C GLY A 197 -9.35 14.07 35.03
N ALA A 198 -10.37 13.26 34.74
CA ALA A 198 -11.55 13.13 35.60
C ALA A 198 -12.52 12.08 35.01
N GLN A 199 -12.60 10.92 35.67
CA GLN A 199 -13.65 9.94 35.48
C GLN A 199 -14.85 10.32 36.36
N THR A 200 -16.06 10.09 35.88
CA THR A 200 -17.23 9.79 36.72
C THR A 200 -18.05 8.73 35.99
N PRO A 201 -18.48 7.63 36.65
CA PRO A 201 -19.00 6.44 36.00
C PRO A 201 -20.51 6.55 35.77
N ALA A 202 -21.00 6.12 34.60
CA ALA A 202 -22.42 5.90 34.38
C ALA A 202 -22.63 4.67 33.50
N ALA A 203 -23.26 3.67 34.13
CA ALA A 203 -24.11 2.60 33.60
C ALA A 203 -23.57 1.70 32.45
N SER A 204 -23.38 0.44 32.85
CA SER A 204 -23.31 -0.76 32.02
C SER A 204 -24.44 -0.84 30.97
N GLY A 205 -24.04 -0.91 29.70
CA GLY A 205 -24.92 -1.25 28.57
C GLY A 205 -24.13 -1.47 27.28
N GLY A 206 -24.07 -2.72 26.82
CA GLY A 206 -23.72 -3.16 25.45
C GLY A 206 -22.52 -2.48 24.76
N GLY A 207 -21.33 -3.05 24.93
CA GLY A 207 -20.06 -2.55 24.40
C GLY A 207 -19.89 -2.72 22.89
N VAL A 208 -20.53 -1.85 22.12
CA VAL A 208 -20.39 -1.83 20.65
C VAL A 208 -19.17 -0.99 20.26
N GLN A 209 -18.17 -1.62 19.65
CA GLN A 209 -16.92 -0.95 19.29
C GLN A 209 -17.04 -0.05 18.04
N GLY A 210 -16.63 1.20 18.20
CA GLY A 210 -16.26 2.11 17.11
C GLY A 210 -14.83 1.81 16.64
N GLY A 211 -14.69 1.02 15.58
CA GLY A 211 -13.40 0.77 14.95
C GLY A 211 -12.86 2.02 14.22
N GLU A 212 -11.71 2.52 14.64
CA GLU A 212 -10.97 3.59 13.96
C GLU A 212 -10.67 3.19 12.50
N GLY A 213 -11.45 3.78 11.59
CA GLY A 213 -11.38 3.53 10.15
C GLY A 213 -12.64 3.95 9.40
N GLY A 214 -13.77 4.09 10.08
CA GLY A 214 -14.99 4.67 9.52
C GLY A 214 -14.98 6.19 9.59
N ARG A 215 -14.61 6.88 8.50
CA ARG A 215 -14.99 8.29 8.29
C ARG A 215 -16.49 8.39 7.94
N GLY A 216 -17.32 7.90 8.85
CA GLY A 216 -18.76 8.10 8.88
C GLY A 216 -19.13 8.27 10.35
N GLN A 217 -19.31 9.51 10.79
CA GLN A 217 -19.79 9.81 12.14
C GLN A 217 -21.07 8.99 12.38
N GLY A 218 -21.07 8.18 13.44
CA GLY A 218 -22.26 7.44 13.92
C GLY A 218 -22.42 5.97 13.47
N MET A 219 -21.48 5.36 12.72
CA MET A 219 -21.58 3.94 12.37
C MET A 219 -20.90 3.04 13.42
N LYS A 220 -21.70 2.25 14.12
CA LYS A 220 -21.28 1.22 15.08
C LYS A 220 -21.05 -0.12 14.37
N ARG A 221 -20.18 -0.98 14.91
CA ARG A 221 -19.83 -2.28 14.33
C ARG A 221 -19.78 -3.38 15.39
N ALA A 222 -20.18 -4.58 14.99
CA ALA A 222 -20.02 -5.82 15.75
C ALA A 222 -19.59 -6.95 14.82
N THR A 223 -19.03 -8.01 15.38
CA THR A 223 -18.71 -9.25 14.67
C THR A 223 -19.64 -10.33 15.17
N MET A 224 -20.03 -11.29 14.33
CA MET A 224 -20.96 -12.35 14.68
C MET A 224 -20.45 -13.70 14.17
N ASP A 225 -20.65 -14.75 14.96
CA ASP A 225 -20.49 -16.13 14.53
C ASP A 225 -21.63 -16.48 13.55
N PRO A 226 -21.33 -16.81 12.27
CA PRO A 226 -22.35 -17.17 11.29
C PRO A 226 -23.20 -18.38 11.71
N ALA A 227 -22.60 -19.33 12.42
CA ALA A 227 -23.22 -20.60 12.76
C ALA A 227 -24.03 -20.59 14.07
N THR A 228 -23.91 -19.56 14.91
CA THR A 228 -24.70 -19.46 16.14
C THR A 228 -25.51 -18.18 16.24
N GLY A 229 -25.14 -17.13 15.49
CA GLY A 229 -25.70 -15.79 15.68
C GLY A 229 -25.19 -15.08 16.94
N GLU A 230 -24.22 -15.66 17.65
CA GLU A 230 -23.59 -15.06 18.83
C GLU A 230 -22.70 -13.89 18.40
N LEU A 231 -22.82 -12.76 19.10
CA LEU A 231 -21.94 -11.62 18.88
C LEU A 231 -20.57 -11.92 19.48
N ILE A 232 -19.54 -11.76 18.66
CA ILE A 232 -18.16 -11.83 19.06
C ILE A 232 -17.68 -10.40 19.28
N GLU A 233 -17.03 -10.16 20.41
CA GLU A 233 -16.31 -8.92 20.70
C GLU A 233 -14.81 -9.17 20.55
N PRO A 234 -14.22 -8.95 19.36
CA PRO A 234 -12.80 -9.14 19.18
C PRO A 234 -12.04 -8.06 19.95
N ARG A 235 -10.85 -8.42 20.44
CA ARG A 235 -9.93 -7.44 21.02
C ARG A 235 -9.62 -6.32 20.01
N GLN A 236 -9.45 -5.11 20.51
CA GLN A 236 -8.93 -4.01 19.70
C GLN A 236 -7.47 -4.30 19.31
N THR A 237 -7.18 -4.20 18.01
CA THR A 237 -5.84 -4.41 17.48
C THR A 237 -5.61 -3.48 16.28
N ALA A 238 -4.37 -3.03 16.13
CA ALA A 238 -3.96 -2.35 14.90
C ALA A 238 -3.90 -3.34 13.71
N GLY A 239 -3.80 -4.65 14.00
CA GLY A 239 -3.94 -5.77 13.06
C GLY A 239 -2.92 -5.75 11.93
N GLY A 240 -3.24 -6.40 10.81
CA GLY A 240 -2.50 -6.20 9.56
C GLY A 240 -2.64 -4.78 9.01
N GLY A 241 -3.62 -4.01 9.48
CA GLY A 241 -3.88 -2.63 9.07
C GLY A 241 -2.73 -1.67 9.41
N PHE A 242 -2.01 -1.90 10.51
CA PHE A 242 -0.79 -1.15 10.83
C PHE A 242 0.27 -1.33 9.75
N LEU A 243 0.62 -2.58 9.41
CA LEU A 243 1.64 -2.88 8.39
C LEU A 243 1.24 -2.33 7.02
N TYR A 244 -0.04 -2.47 6.65
CA TYR A 244 -0.60 -1.89 5.44
C TYR A 244 -0.49 -0.36 5.38
N ARG A 245 -0.79 0.35 6.47
CA ARG A 245 -0.63 1.81 6.51
C ARG A 245 0.83 2.22 6.57
N PHE A 246 1.66 1.48 7.29
CA PHE A 246 3.09 1.76 7.42
C PHE A 246 3.78 1.71 6.05
N HIS A 247 3.38 0.80 5.17
CA HIS A 247 3.89 0.66 3.80
C HIS A 247 3.86 1.95 2.96
N TYR A 248 2.86 2.84 3.16
CA TYR A 248 2.71 4.06 2.33
C TYR A 248 2.57 5.36 3.12
N ARG A 249 2.42 5.31 4.45
CA ARG A 249 2.29 6.52 5.29
C ARG A 249 3.41 6.74 6.28
N LEU A 250 4.26 5.75 6.57
CA LEU A 250 5.29 5.82 7.62
C LEU A 250 4.72 6.33 8.96
N TYR A 251 4.51 5.43 9.91
CA TYR A 251 3.92 5.81 11.20
C TYR A 251 4.79 6.84 11.93
N GLY A 252 4.16 7.87 12.51
CA GLY A 252 4.82 8.99 13.21
C GLY A 252 4.96 10.27 12.39
N PHE A 253 4.76 10.23 11.07
CA PHE A 253 4.70 11.41 10.22
C PHE A 253 3.25 11.84 9.95
N ASP A 254 3.05 13.12 9.62
CA ASP A 254 1.79 13.53 9.01
C ASP A 254 1.55 12.70 7.73
N ARG A 255 0.27 12.39 7.49
CA ARG A 255 -0.17 11.56 6.36
C ARG A 255 0.44 12.00 5.04
N THR A 256 0.57 13.31 4.84
CA THR A 256 1.06 13.91 3.60
C THR A 256 2.55 13.64 3.41
N TRP A 257 3.34 13.87 4.45
CA TRP A 257 4.80 13.72 4.41
C TRP A 257 5.23 12.27 4.18
N GLY A 258 4.59 11.33 4.87
CA GLY A 258 4.87 9.91 4.65
C GLY A 258 4.61 9.46 3.21
N GLN A 259 3.51 9.93 2.62
CA GLN A 259 3.18 9.66 1.22
C GLN A 259 4.18 10.29 0.24
N TRP A 260 4.68 11.50 0.52
CA TRP A 260 5.73 12.14 -0.28
C TRP A 260 7.05 11.37 -0.22
N ILE A 261 7.48 10.95 0.97
CA ILE A 261 8.73 10.20 1.15
C ILE A 261 8.67 8.87 0.40
N VAL A 262 7.59 8.11 0.58
CA VAL A 262 7.40 6.82 -0.13
C VAL A 262 7.23 7.05 -1.63
N GLY A 263 6.50 8.09 -2.06
CA GLY A 263 6.33 8.44 -3.46
C GLY A 263 7.65 8.79 -4.16
N ALA A 264 8.51 9.60 -3.51
CA ALA A 264 9.84 9.93 -4.01
C ALA A 264 10.74 8.68 -4.10
N ALA A 265 10.73 7.82 -3.07
CA ALA A 265 11.46 6.56 -3.08
C ALA A 265 10.98 5.63 -4.21
N THR A 266 9.66 5.55 -4.43
CA THR A 266 9.03 4.77 -5.50
C THR A 266 9.45 5.28 -6.87
N MET A 267 9.50 6.61 -7.08
CA MET A 267 9.97 7.21 -8.34
C MET A 267 11.44 6.86 -8.62
N VAL A 268 12.32 7.04 -7.64
CA VAL A 268 13.75 6.71 -7.81
C VAL A 268 13.94 5.21 -8.06
N MET A 269 13.17 4.37 -7.38
CA MET A 269 13.18 2.93 -7.60
C MET A 269 12.70 2.57 -9.02
N PHE A 270 11.66 3.21 -9.53
CA PHE A 270 11.17 2.99 -10.90
C PHE A 270 12.23 3.34 -11.95
N ILE A 271 12.90 4.49 -11.78
CA ILE A 271 14.03 4.88 -12.63
C ILE A 271 15.18 3.87 -12.48
N ALA A 272 15.47 3.40 -11.27
CA ALA A 272 16.50 2.39 -11.02
C ALA A 272 16.19 1.04 -11.70
N LEU A 273 14.91 0.63 -11.77
CA LEU A 273 14.49 -0.57 -12.49
C LEU A 273 14.73 -0.42 -14.00
N ILE A 274 14.26 0.68 -14.61
CA ILE A 274 14.42 0.93 -16.06
C ILE A 274 15.92 1.00 -16.42
N THR A 275 16.68 1.80 -15.67
CA THR A 275 18.13 1.93 -15.90
C THR A 275 18.86 0.61 -15.66
N GLY A 276 18.45 -0.18 -14.66
CA GLY A 276 18.99 -1.51 -14.39
C GLY A 276 18.83 -2.46 -15.59
N VAL A 277 17.64 -2.50 -16.19
CA VAL A 277 17.36 -3.32 -17.39
C VAL A 277 18.22 -2.86 -18.58
N VAL A 278 18.26 -1.55 -18.85
CA VAL A 278 19.01 -0.99 -19.99
C VAL A 278 20.53 -1.24 -19.86
N ILE A 279 21.08 -1.17 -18.65
CA ILE A 279 22.52 -1.34 -18.40
C ILE A 279 22.95 -2.82 -18.46
N HIS A 280 22.04 -3.76 -18.25
CA HIS A 280 22.34 -5.17 -18.07
C HIS A 280 22.17 -5.98 -19.36
N ARG A 281 23.18 -5.92 -20.25
CA ARG A 281 23.15 -6.60 -21.57
C ARG A 281 23.07 -8.14 -21.53
N THR A 282 23.36 -8.78 -20.41
CA THR A 282 23.39 -10.25 -20.24
C THR A 282 22.31 -10.77 -19.30
N ILE A 283 21.21 -10.02 -19.12
CA ILE A 283 20.20 -10.27 -18.08
C ILE A 283 19.71 -11.72 -18.03
N PHE A 284 19.53 -12.38 -19.18
CA PHE A 284 19.07 -13.78 -19.25
C PHE A 284 20.17 -14.81 -18.96
N ARG A 285 21.43 -14.55 -19.32
CA ARG A 285 22.55 -15.48 -19.07
C ARG A 285 22.92 -15.53 -17.58
N ASP A 286 22.76 -14.41 -16.89
CA ASP A 286 23.16 -14.29 -15.49
C ASP A 286 22.17 -14.93 -14.51
N ILE A 287 20.90 -15.17 -14.91
CA ILE A 287 19.90 -15.92 -14.12
C ILE A 287 20.36 -17.37 -13.90
N PHE A 288 20.90 -18.01 -14.93
CA PHE A 288 21.24 -19.44 -14.91
C PHE A 288 22.68 -19.73 -14.46
N SER A 289 23.46 -18.71 -14.10
CA SER A 289 24.89 -18.87 -13.77
C SER A 289 25.22 -18.60 -12.31
N PHE A 290 24.40 -19.11 -11.39
CA PHE A 290 24.69 -19.03 -9.95
C PHE A 290 26.00 -19.75 -9.61
N ARG A 291 27.00 -19.00 -9.13
CA ARG A 291 28.30 -19.55 -8.74
C ARG A 291 28.40 -19.58 -7.21
N PRO A 292 28.16 -20.73 -6.55
CA PRO A 292 28.25 -20.83 -5.09
C PRO A 292 29.69 -20.65 -4.59
N ALA A 293 29.82 -20.25 -3.32
CA ALA A 293 31.09 -20.18 -2.58
C ALA A 293 32.20 -19.27 -3.17
N LYS A 294 31.85 -18.26 -3.97
CA LYS A 294 32.78 -17.26 -4.57
C LYS A 294 32.65 -15.86 -3.94
N GLY A 295 32.20 -15.78 -2.69
CA GLY A 295 32.13 -14.54 -1.90
C GLY A 295 31.33 -13.44 -2.60
N LYS A 296 31.97 -12.29 -2.88
CA LYS A 296 31.35 -11.14 -3.58
C LYS A 296 30.64 -11.53 -4.88
N ARG A 297 31.18 -12.50 -5.65
CA ARG A 297 30.54 -12.93 -6.91
C ARG A 297 29.24 -13.68 -6.66
N SER A 298 29.19 -14.56 -5.65
CA SER A 298 27.96 -15.27 -5.29
C SER A 298 26.86 -14.32 -4.82
N TRP A 299 27.23 -13.27 -4.06
CA TRP A 299 26.29 -12.23 -3.66
C TRP A 299 25.75 -11.43 -4.85
N MET A 300 26.61 -11.11 -5.82
CA MET A 300 26.20 -10.42 -7.05
C MET A 300 25.27 -11.29 -7.90
N ASP A 301 25.59 -12.57 -8.04
CA ASP A 301 24.75 -13.54 -8.75
C ASP A 301 23.38 -13.67 -8.05
N GLY A 302 23.36 -13.74 -6.71
CA GLY A 302 22.12 -13.79 -5.92
C GLY A 302 21.26 -12.53 -6.04
N HIS A 303 21.88 -11.34 -5.94
CA HIS A 303 21.18 -10.06 -6.15
C HIS A 303 20.57 -10.02 -7.55
N ASN A 304 21.35 -10.29 -8.59
CA ASN A 304 20.88 -10.31 -9.97
C ASN A 304 19.74 -11.32 -10.18
N ALA A 305 19.87 -12.55 -9.67
CA ALA A 305 18.82 -13.57 -9.79
C ALA A 305 17.52 -13.10 -9.12
N SER A 306 17.60 -12.54 -7.91
CA SER A 306 16.42 -12.01 -7.20
C SER A 306 15.79 -10.80 -7.90
N SER A 307 16.58 -9.94 -8.55
CA SER A 307 16.07 -8.78 -9.28
C SER A 307 15.34 -9.16 -10.57
N VAL A 308 15.90 -10.12 -11.31
CA VAL A 308 15.43 -10.48 -12.65
C VAL A 308 14.23 -11.41 -12.60
N LEU A 309 14.22 -12.39 -11.68
CA LEU A 309 13.12 -13.34 -11.55
C LEU A 309 11.79 -12.65 -11.21
N SER A 310 11.82 -11.60 -10.40
CA SER A 310 10.62 -10.82 -10.04
C SER A 310 10.52 -9.47 -10.75
N LEU A 311 11.32 -9.23 -11.81
CA LEU A 311 11.31 -7.97 -12.55
C LEU A 311 9.92 -7.56 -13.06
N PRO A 312 9.11 -8.44 -13.70
CA PRO A 312 7.77 -8.06 -14.16
C PRO A 312 6.89 -7.57 -13.01
N PHE A 313 6.96 -8.26 -11.87
CA PHE A 313 6.24 -7.89 -10.66
C PHE A 313 6.73 -6.53 -10.12
N HIS A 314 8.05 -6.31 -10.03
CA HIS A 314 8.63 -5.06 -9.55
C HIS A 314 8.25 -3.86 -10.40
N VAL A 315 8.27 -3.99 -11.73
CA VAL A 315 7.86 -2.90 -12.64
C VAL A 315 6.40 -2.56 -12.41
N VAL A 316 5.53 -3.56 -12.39
CA VAL A 316 4.08 -3.36 -12.24
C VAL A 316 3.74 -2.80 -10.85
N ILE A 317 4.30 -3.33 -9.76
CA ILE A 317 3.99 -2.88 -8.40
C ILE A 317 4.49 -1.45 -8.13
N THR A 318 5.66 -1.10 -8.66
CA THR A 318 6.25 0.25 -8.50
C THR A 318 5.48 1.27 -9.32
N PHE A 319 5.18 0.95 -10.58
CA PHE A 319 4.41 1.84 -11.45
C PHE A 319 2.99 2.06 -10.92
N SER A 320 2.29 1.00 -10.54
CA SER A 320 0.94 1.10 -9.97
C SER A 320 0.92 1.83 -8.61
N GLY A 321 1.96 1.68 -7.78
CA GLY A 321 2.11 2.44 -6.54
C GLY A 321 2.27 3.95 -6.79
N LEU A 322 3.03 4.32 -7.83
CA LEU A 322 3.18 5.70 -8.25
C LEU A 322 1.86 6.31 -8.73
N LEU A 323 1.06 5.55 -9.48
CA LEU A 323 -0.27 5.98 -9.93
C LEU A 323 -1.26 6.15 -8.77
N LEU A 324 -1.22 5.29 -7.75
CA LEU A 324 -2.03 5.44 -6.54
C LEU A 324 -1.70 6.71 -5.75
N LEU A 325 -0.46 7.20 -5.87
CA LEU A 325 -0.02 8.47 -5.31
C LEU A 325 -0.10 9.64 -6.33
N GLY A 326 -0.63 9.40 -7.54
CA GLY A 326 -0.59 10.35 -8.65
C GLY A 326 -1.23 11.71 -8.34
N ASN A 327 -2.40 11.72 -7.70
CA ASN A 327 -3.04 12.97 -7.26
C ASN A 327 -2.21 13.76 -6.26
N GLN A 328 -1.45 13.06 -5.41
CA GLN A 328 -0.60 13.68 -4.41
C GLN A 328 0.67 14.26 -5.05
N LEU A 329 1.22 13.54 -6.04
CA LEU A 329 2.44 13.92 -6.76
C LEU A 329 2.21 15.02 -7.81
N MET A 330 1.01 15.09 -8.39
CA MET A 330 0.61 16.10 -9.38
C MET A 330 -0.70 16.81 -8.98
N PRO A 331 -0.70 17.58 -7.88
CA PRO A 331 -1.91 18.25 -7.38
C PRO A 331 -2.45 19.29 -8.38
N SER A 332 -1.56 19.94 -9.13
CA SER A 332 -1.92 20.97 -10.12
C SER A 332 -2.76 20.44 -11.27
N ALA A 333 -2.59 19.17 -11.67
CA ALA A 333 -3.31 18.57 -12.78
C ALA A 333 -4.81 18.44 -12.49
N ALA A 334 -5.17 18.10 -11.24
CA ALA A 334 -6.56 18.04 -10.80
C ALA A 334 -7.17 19.44 -10.69
N SER A 335 -6.46 20.39 -10.06
CA SER A 335 -6.94 21.76 -9.90
C SER A 335 -7.06 22.54 -11.22
N SER A 336 -6.24 22.23 -12.23
CA SER A 336 -6.34 22.85 -13.56
C SER A 336 -7.49 22.28 -14.38
N ALA A 337 -7.79 20.99 -14.23
CA ALA A 337 -8.91 20.33 -14.91
C ALA A 337 -10.26 20.69 -14.26
N TYR A 338 -10.27 21.01 -12.96
CA TYR A 338 -11.46 21.40 -12.19
C TYR A 338 -11.23 22.71 -11.42
N PRO A 339 -11.12 23.87 -12.09
CA PRO A 339 -10.90 25.15 -11.41
C PRO A 339 -12.06 25.47 -10.45
N GLY A 340 -11.76 25.57 -9.15
CA GLY A 340 -12.75 25.89 -8.11
C GLY A 340 -13.76 24.78 -7.77
N ASP A 341 -13.71 23.61 -8.42
CA ASP A 341 -14.62 22.47 -8.22
C ASP A 341 -13.87 21.20 -7.78
N GLU A 342 -13.05 21.31 -6.73
CA GLU A 342 -12.37 20.15 -6.15
C GLU A 342 -13.36 19.07 -5.69
N ARG A 343 -14.55 19.49 -5.21
CA ARG A 343 -15.62 18.56 -4.83
C ARG A 343 -16.11 17.75 -6.02
N GLY A 344 -16.35 18.38 -7.16
CA GLY A 344 -16.73 17.70 -8.40
C GLY A 344 -15.67 16.75 -8.91
N TYR A 345 -14.38 17.11 -8.81
CA TYR A 345 -13.26 16.20 -9.09
C TYR A 345 -13.33 14.93 -8.21
N PHE A 346 -13.44 15.09 -6.89
CA PHE A 346 -13.51 13.95 -5.97
C PHE A 346 -14.80 13.13 -6.14
N MET A 347 -15.93 13.75 -6.47
CA MET A 347 -17.19 13.06 -6.77
C MET A 347 -17.06 12.25 -8.06
N GLU A 348 -16.47 12.81 -9.10
CA GLU A 348 -16.22 12.09 -10.36
C GLU A 348 -15.25 10.93 -10.15
N MET A 349 -14.14 11.16 -9.43
CA MET A 349 -13.16 10.11 -9.11
C MET A 349 -13.77 8.98 -8.26
N ARG A 350 -14.75 9.29 -7.38
CA ARG A 350 -15.54 8.28 -6.66
C ARG A 350 -16.61 7.61 -7.52
N GLY A 351 -16.91 8.13 -8.71
CA GLY A 351 -17.99 7.62 -9.58
C GLY A 351 -19.37 8.03 -9.10
N MET A 352 -19.42 9.11 -8.33
CA MET A 352 -20.63 9.72 -7.79
C MET A 352 -21.16 10.85 -8.68
N ARG A 353 -20.42 11.28 -9.71
CA ARG A 353 -20.90 12.29 -10.67
C ARG A 353 -21.71 11.57 -11.76
N GLY A 354 -23.04 11.63 -11.66
CA GLY A 354 -23.97 11.04 -12.64
C GLY A 354 -25.04 10.11 -12.06
N GLY A 355 -24.86 9.61 -10.84
CA GLY A 355 -26.00 9.12 -10.07
C GLY A 355 -26.73 10.33 -9.51
N GLU A 356 -27.99 10.55 -9.86
CA GLU A 356 -28.85 11.43 -9.08
C GLU A 356 -28.61 11.09 -7.62
N GLN A 357 -28.22 12.08 -6.83
CA GLN A 357 -28.19 11.93 -5.37
C GLN A 357 -29.64 11.73 -5.00
N GLN A 358 -30.06 10.47 -4.96
CA GLN A 358 -31.43 10.12 -4.66
C GLN A 358 -31.72 10.80 -3.33
N PRO A 359 -32.71 11.73 -3.28
CA PRO A 359 -32.97 12.50 -2.08
C PRO A 359 -33.03 11.53 -0.93
N ALA A 360 -32.25 11.77 0.13
CA ALA A 360 -32.17 10.85 1.26
C ALA A 360 -33.61 10.50 1.66
N ALA A 361 -34.03 9.27 1.35
CA ALA A 361 -35.41 8.86 1.54
C ALA A 361 -35.72 9.09 3.02
N ARG A 362 -36.85 9.74 3.31
CA ARG A 362 -37.27 9.94 4.70
C ARG A 362 -38.07 8.72 5.14
N PRO A 363 -37.90 8.26 6.39
CA PRO A 363 -38.76 7.23 6.95
C PRO A 363 -40.23 7.68 6.86
N SER A 364 -41.15 6.74 6.67
CA SER A 364 -42.59 7.05 6.71
C SER A 364 -43.09 7.26 8.14
N GLY A 365 -42.41 6.67 9.13
CA GLY A 365 -42.88 6.60 10.51
C GLY A 365 -43.93 5.52 10.75
N THR A 366 -44.34 4.78 9.71
CA THR A 366 -45.30 3.69 9.81
C THR A 366 -44.57 2.38 10.03
N PRO A 367 -44.81 1.66 11.15
CA PRO A 367 -44.20 0.36 11.39
C PRO A 367 -44.62 -0.67 10.34
N ALA A 368 -43.66 -1.41 9.80
CA ALA A 368 -43.90 -2.53 8.89
C ALA A 368 -42.88 -3.65 9.12
N GLN A 369 -43.28 -4.90 8.89
CA GLN A 369 -42.38 -6.04 9.00
C GLN A 369 -41.49 -6.14 7.75
N LEU A 370 -40.20 -6.44 7.96
CA LEU A 370 -39.29 -6.70 6.86
C LEU A 370 -39.67 -7.99 6.12
N ALA A 371 -39.53 -7.97 4.80
CA ALA A 371 -39.66 -9.13 3.95
C ALA A 371 -38.63 -10.21 4.31
N ASP A 372 -38.98 -11.47 4.07
CA ASP A 372 -38.05 -12.59 4.25
C ASP A 372 -36.86 -12.45 3.28
N ILE A 373 -35.66 -12.63 3.80
CA ILE A 373 -34.42 -12.43 3.05
C ILE A 373 -34.09 -13.62 2.14
N GLY A 374 -34.59 -14.82 2.46
CA GLY A 374 -34.32 -16.05 1.70
C GLY A 374 -34.65 -15.92 0.20
N PRO A 375 -35.90 -15.57 -0.17
CA PRO A 375 -36.28 -15.39 -1.57
C PRO A 375 -35.45 -14.32 -2.30
N LEU A 376 -35.08 -13.23 -1.63
CA LEU A 376 -34.26 -12.16 -2.21
C LEU A 376 -32.83 -12.64 -2.49
N LEU A 377 -32.27 -13.46 -1.59
CA LEU A 377 -30.96 -14.10 -1.80
C LEU A 377 -30.99 -15.12 -2.93
N ALA A 378 -32.09 -15.85 -3.12
CA ALA A 378 -32.25 -16.75 -4.25
C ALA A 378 -32.19 -15.99 -5.59
N VAL A 379 -32.91 -14.85 -5.70
CA VAL A 379 -32.84 -13.97 -6.88
C VAL A 379 -31.41 -13.47 -7.12
N ALA A 380 -30.69 -13.09 -6.07
CA ALA A 380 -29.31 -12.66 -6.19
C ALA A 380 -28.36 -13.81 -6.59
N GLN A 381 -28.60 -15.03 -6.11
CA GLN A 381 -27.82 -16.21 -6.44
C GLN A 381 -28.03 -16.64 -7.90
N GLU A 382 -29.24 -16.51 -8.44
CA GLU A 382 -29.51 -16.74 -9.86
C GLU A 382 -28.80 -15.71 -10.75
N ARG A 383 -28.74 -14.44 -10.31
CA ARG A 383 -28.07 -13.37 -11.06
C ARG A 383 -26.55 -13.40 -10.93
N TRP A 384 -26.02 -13.82 -9.78
CA TRP A 384 -24.58 -13.88 -9.48
C TRP A 384 -24.13 -15.28 -9.06
N PRO A 385 -24.20 -16.28 -9.96
CA PRO A 385 -23.96 -17.68 -9.61
C PRO A 385 -22.55 -17.95 -9.07
N GLU A 386 -21.54 -17.21 -9.52
CA GLU A 386 -20.15 -17.39 -9.10
C GLU A 386 -19.72 -16.46 -7.97
N GLN A 387 -20.19 -15.21 -7.98
CA GLN A 387 -19.72 -14.16 -7.08
C GLN A 387 -20.52 -14.14 -5.77
N GLY A 388 -21.82 -14.45 -5.83
CA GLY A 388 -22.74 -14.37 -4.71
C GLY A 388 -22.88 -12.96 -4.12
N VAL A 389 -23.57 -12.88 -2.98
CA VAL A 389 -23.79 -11.65 -2.22
C VAL A 389 -22.65 -11.45 -1.22
N GLY A 390 -22.01 -10.28 -1.24
CA GLY A 390 -20.94 -9.96 -0.28
C GLY A 390 -21.42 -9.09 0.90
N SER A 391 -22.43 -8.25 0.67
CA SER A 391 -23.01 -7.44 1.73
C SER A 391 -24.47 -7.12 1.46
N ILE A 392 -25.24 -7.02 2.54
CA ILE A 392 -26.65 -6.65 2.56
C ILE A 392 -26.76 -5.33 3.32
N ALA A 393 -27.43 -4.33 2.77
CA ALA A 393 -27.76 -3.10 3.47
C ALA A 393 -29.26 -2.95 3.57
N VAL A 394 -29.76 -2.55 4.75
CA VAL A 394 -31.18 -2.28 4.98
C VAL A 394 -31.31 -0.84 5.43
N ASN A 395 -32.09 -0.04 4.71
CA ASN A 395 -32.42 1.32 5.14
C ASN A 395 -33.80 1.32 5.77
N PHE A 396 -33.97 2.09 6.86
CA PHE A 396 -35.21 2.19 7.64
C PHE A 396 -35.81 0.82 8.00
N PRO A 397 -35.05 -0.07 8.67
CA PRO A 397 -35.57 -1.35 9.10
C PRO A 397 -36.80 -1.15 10.00
N GLY A 398 -37.86 -1.92 9.76
CA GLY A 398 -39.11 -1.80 10.52
C GLY A 398 -40.06 -0.69 10.07
N ASP A 399 -39.77 0.04 8.98
CA ASP A 399 -40.61 1.11 8.43
C ASP A 399 -41.28 0.68 7.11
N ALA A 400 -42.45 1.23 6.78
CA ALA A 400 -43.14 0.95 5.53
C ALA A 400 -42.35 1.37 4.27
N ARG A 401 -41.31 2.21 4.40
CA ARG A 401 -40.36 2.56 3.33
C ARG A 401 -39.00 1.87 3.48
N ALA A 402 -38.96 0.75 4.19
CA ALA A 402 -37.77 -0.07 4.26
C ALA A 402 -37.28 -0.42 2.84
N THR A 403 -35.96 -0.44 2.65
CA THR A 403 -35.36 -0.92 1.39
C THR A 403 -34.23 -1.88 1.72
N ILE A 404 -34.15 -2.97 0.95
CA ILE A 404 -33.09 -3.98 1.08
C ILE A 404 -32.22 -3.90 -0.17
N GLU A 405 -30.93 -3.63 0.03
CA GLU A 405 -29.92 -3.55 -1.02
C GLU A 405 -28.96 -4.75 -0.89
N LEU A 406 -28.98 -5.64 -1.87
CA LEU A 406 -28.00 -6.72 -1.99
C LEU A 406 -26.85 -6.24 -2.88
N ARG A 407 -25.61 -6.41 -2.42
CA ARG A 407 -24.41 -6.06 -3.18
C ARG A 407 -23.62 -7.31 -3.53
N GLN A 408 -23.26 -7.43 -4.79
CA GLN A 408 -22.40 -8.49 -5.30
C GLN A 408 -21.05 -8.47 -4.55
N ALA A 409 -20.52 -9.64 -4.18
CA ALA A 409 -19.27 -9.71 -3.44
C ALA A 409 -18.07 -9.14 -4.22
N ARG A 410 -18.15 -9.20 -5.56
CA ARG A 410 -17.12 -8.72 -6.46
C ARG A 410 -17.72 -8.41 -7.83
N GLY A 411 -17.35 -7.27 -8.42
CA GLY A 411 -17.75 -6.95 -9.80
C GLY A 411 -16.98 -7.75 -10.85
N ASP A 412 -17.52 -7.76 -12.07
CA ASP A 412 -17.00 -8.55 -13.19
C ASP A 412 -15.68 -7.98 -13.75
N GLY A 413 -14.71 -8.88 -14.00
CA GLY A 413 -13.39 -8.52 -14.51
C GLY A 413 -12.51 -7.70 -13.54
N LEU A 414 -11.34 -7.22 -14.00
CA LEU A 414 -10.43 -6.39 -13.19
C LEU A 414 -10.85 -4.90 -13.15
N ALA A 415 -11.47 -4.40 -14.22
CA ALA A 415 -11.82 -2.99 -14.35
C ALA A 415 -13.02 -2.58 -13.46
N ASN A 416 -14.02 -3.46 -13.31
CA ASN A 416 -15.24 -3.21 -12.52
C ASN A 416 -15.23 -3.96 -11.18
N ARG A 417 -14.11 -4.62 -10.85
CA ARG A 417 -13.90 -5.45 -9.66
C ARG A 417 -14.30 -4.82 -8.32
N ALA A 418 -14.15 -3.51 -8.21
CA ALA A 418 -14.48 -2.73 -7.01
C ALA A 418 -15.90 -2.13 -7.05
N MET A 419 -16.62 -2.32 -8.15
CA MET A 419 -17.98 -1.84 -8.41
C MET A 419 -18.86 -3.05 -8.72
N GLY A 420 -19.24 -3.78 -7.67
CA GLY A 420 -20.19 -4.88 -7.77
C GLY A 420 -21.58 -4.37 -8.16
N GLU A 421 -22.31 -5.19 -8.90
CA GLU A 421 -23.72 -4.92 -9.18
C GLU A 421 -24.53 -4.87 -7.86
N ARG A 422 -25.67 -4.17 -7.90
CA ARG A 422 -26.56 -4.01 -6.76
C ARG A 422 -27.98 -4.35 -7.18
N LEU A 423 -28.68 -5.05 -6.31
CA LEU A 423 -30.10 -5.32 -6.44
C LEU A 423 -30.82 -4.61 -5.31
N LEU A 424 -31.84 -3.83 -5.65
CA LEU A 424 -32.64 -3.09 -4.71
C LEU A 424 -34.03 -3.73 -4.64
N PHE A 425 -34.54 -3.91 -3.43
CA PHE A 425 -35.85 -4.47 -3.16
C PHE A 425 -36.62 -3.59 -2.20
N ASP A 426 -37.93 -3.57 -2.36
CA ASP A 426 -38.84 -3.03 -1.36
C ASP A 426 -38.76 -3.90 -0.10
N GLY A 427 -38.51 -3.26 1.04
CA GLY A 427 -38.21 -3.96 2.28
C GLY A 427 -39.41 -4.61 2.95
N VAL A 428 -40.64 -4.34 2.51
CA VAL A 428 -41.88 -4.92 3.09
C VAL A 428 -42.44 -6.01 2.18
N THR A 429 -42.53 -5.71 0.89
CA THR A 429 -43.11 -6.61 -0.11
C THR A 429 -42.08 -7.58 -0.72
N GLY A 430 -40.79 -7.25 -0.66
CA GLY A 430 -39.74 -7.98 -1.36
C GLY A 430 -39.73 -7.76 -2.87
N ALA A 431 -40.56 -6.87 -3.41
CA ALA A 431 -40.62 -6.59 -4.84
C ALA A 431 -39.32 -5.92 -5.33
N PRO A 432 -38.80 -6.29 -6.52
CA PRO A 432 -37.61 -5.65 -7.07
C PRO A 432 -37.88 -4.18 -7.40
N LEU A 433 -36.97 -3.31 -7.00
CA LEU A 433 -36.95 -1.89 -7.33
C LEU A 433 -35.89 -1.63 -8.40
N GLU A 434 -36.09 -0.57 -9.18
CA GLU A 434 -35.12 -0.16 -10.19
C GLU A 434 -33.84 0.35 -9.50
N ALA A 435 -32.76 -0.42 -9.62
CA ALA A 435 -31.46 -0.03 -9.10
C ALA A 435 -30.80 0.97 -10.06
N PRO A 436 -30.11 2.01 -9.56
CA PRO A 436 -29.37 2.92 -10.42
C PRO A 436 -28.36 2.14 -11.27
N PRO A 437 -28.30 2.36 -12.59
CA PRO A 437 -27.40 1.63 -13.46
C PRO A 437 -25.95 1.86 -13.01
N VAL A 438 -25.16 0.78 -12.99
CA VAL A 438 -23.71 0.90 -12.79
C VAL A 438 -23.14 1.45 -14.09
N ALA A 439 -22.80 2.74 -14.10
CA ALA A 439 -22.16 3.36 -15.26
C ALA A 439 -20.81 2.69 -15.53
N ASP A 440 -20.58 2.29 -16.79
CA ASP A 440 -19.28 1.76 -17.20
C ASP A 440 -18.18 2.81 -16.96
N PRO A 441 -17.05 2.44 -16.36
CA PRO A 441 -15.97 3.39 -16.16
C PRO A 441 -15.40 3.85 -17.50
N SER A 442 -15.06 5.13 -17.59
CA SER A 442 -14.27 5.63 -18.72
C SER A 442 -12.97 4.82 -18.89
N GLY A 443 -12.42 4.74 -20.11
CA GLY A 443 -11.21 3.94 -20.38
C GLY A 443 -10.01 4.29 -19.47
N VAL A 444 -9.88 5.56 -19.10
CA VAL A 444 -8.87 6.04 -18.13
C VAL A 444 -9.12 5.45 -16.74
N ARG A 445 -10.36 5.49 -16.27
CA ARG A 445 -10.76 4.94 -14.97
C ARG A 445 -10.65 3.42 -14.95
N ALA A 446 -11.04 2.73 -16.02
CA ALA A 446 -10.86 1.29 -16.16
C ALA A 446 -9.38 0.91 -16.02
N THR A 447 -8.48 1.65 -16.69
CA THR A 447 -7.02 1.43 -16.61
C THR A 447 -6.50 1.66 -15.18
N SER A 448 -6.92 2.75 -14.53
CA SER A 448 -6.57 3.04 -13.13
C SER A 448 -7.07 1.97 -12.18
N ASN A 449 -8.30 1.47 -12.38
CA ASN A 449 -8.88 0.38 -11.59
C ASN A 449 -8.09 -0.91 -11.74
N VAL A 450 -7.68 -1.28 -12.96
CA VAL A 450 -6.86 -2.47 -13.21
C VAL A 450 -5.52 -2.36 -12.48
N LEU A 451 -4.81 -1.24 -12.65
CA LEU A 451 -3.50 -1.04 -12.03
C LEU A 451 -3.59 -0.99 -10.50
N SER A 452 -4.62 -0.34 -9.97
CA SER A 452 -4.92 -0.32 -8.53
C SER A 452 -5.28 -1.70 -8.00
N ALA A 453 -6.09 -2.48 -8.73
CA ALA A 453 -6.47 -3.83 -8.36
C ALA A 453 -5.25 -4.75 -8.32
N VAL A 454 -4.33 -4.60 -9.29
CA VAL A 454 -3.08 -5.35 -9.33
C VAL A 454 -2.19 -5.00 -8.14
N HIS A 455 -2.04 -3.72 -7.83
CA HIS A 455 -1.24 -3.28 -6.68
C HIS A 455 -1.77 -3.79 -5.35
N LEU A 456 -3.08 -3.63 -5.14
CA LEU A 456 -3.73 -4.03 -3.89
C LEU A 456 -3.92 -5.56 -3.79
N GLY A 457 -3.64 -6.31 -4.86
CA GLY A 457 -3.84 -7.76 -4.90
C GLY A 457 -5.28 -8.21 -4.68
N ARG A 458 -6.27 -7.31 -4.77
CA ARG A 458 -7.69 -7.62 -4.47
C ARG A 458 -8.23 -8.73 -5.35
N PHE A 459 -7.70 -8.84 -6.57
CA PHE A 459 -8.05 -9.86 -7.54
C PHE A 459 -7.54 -11.26 -7.24
N ALA A 460 -6.49 -11.35 -6.43
CA ALA A 460 -5.72 -12.57 -6.33
C ALA A 460 -6.51 -13.67 -5.62
N SER A 461 -6.73 -14.77 -6.34
CA SER A 461 -7.09 -16.06 -5.73
C SER A 461 -5.97 -16.50 -4.77
N PRO A 462 -6.21 -17.49 -3.89
CA PRO A 462 -5.22 -17.91 -2.89
C PRO A 462 -3.83 -18.18 -3.49
N LEU A 463 -3.76 -18.94 -4.60
CA LEU A 463 -2.50 -19.24 -5.28
C LEU A 463 -1.80 -17.98 -5.82
N VAL A 464 -2.53 -17.12 -6.54
CA VAL A 464 -1.97 -15.88 -7.09
C VAL A 464 -1.44 -14.98 -5.97
N ARG A 465 -2.12 -14.95 -4.82
CA ARG A 465 -1.70 -14.14 -3.68
C ARG A 465 -0.39 -14.64 -3.08
N TRP A 466 -0.21 -15.96 -2.98
CA TRP A 466 1.06 -16.55 -2.57
C TRP A 466 2.18 -16.29 -3.57
N LEU A 467 1.90 -16.25 -4.88
CA LEU A 467 2.88 -15.85 -5.89
C LEU A 467 3.27 -14.36 -5.77
N LEU A 468 2.31 -13.47 -5.52
CA LEU A 468 2.57 -12.05 -5.25
C LEU A 468 3.40 -11.88 -3.97
N PHE A 469 3.07 -12.64 -2.92
CA PHE A 469 3.84 -12.66 -1.67
C PHE A 469 5.28 -13.15 -1.89
N ALA A 470 5.47 -14.27 -2.58
CA ALA A 470 6.81 -14.78 -2.91
C ALA A 470 7.62 -13.77 -3.75
N SER A 471 6.96 -13.08 -4.69
CA SER A 471 7.58 -12.01 -5.48
C SER A 471 7.98 -10.80 -4.62
N GLY A 472 7.17 -10.44 -3.62
CA GLY A 472 7.49 -9.42 -2.62
C GLY A 472 8.65 -9.81 -1.71
N VAL A 473 8.72 -11.09 -1.29
CA VAL A 473 9.86 -11.64 -0.54
C VAL A 473 11.14 -11.55 -1.38
N LEU A 474 11.08 -11.92 -2.67
CA LEU A 474 12.23 -11.76 -3.58
C LEU A 474 12.67 -10.29 -3.70
N GLY A 475 11.73 -9.34 -3.72
CA GLY A 475 12.05 -7.91 -3.66
C GLY A 475 12.75 -7.50 -2.35
N SER A 476 12.29 -8.02 -1.22
CA SER A 476 12.94 -7.80 0.08
C SER A 476 14.37 -8.37 0.11
N VAL A 477 14.57 -9.58 -0.43
CA VAL A 477 15.89 -10.22 -0.59
C VAL A 477 16.79 -9.44 -1.55
N MET A 478 16.25 -8.92 -2.65
CA MET A 478 16.96 -8.08 -3.60
C MET A 478 17.52 -6.83 -2.90
N VAL A 479 16.70 -6.10 -2.15
CA VAL A 479 17.13 -4.90 -1.43
C VAL A 479 18.14 -5.24 -0.33
N ALA A 480 17.85 -6.25 0.50
CA ALA A 480 18.75 -6.69 1.57
C ALA A 480 20.12 -7.14 1.03
N SER A 481 20.14 -7.93 -0.05
CA SER A 481 21.38 -8.38 -0.69
C SER A 481 22.17 -7.22 -1.28
N GLY A 482 21.51 -6.19 -1.82
CA GLY A 482 22.16 -4.95 -2.29
C GLY A 482 22.85 -4.18 -1.16
N LEU A 483 22.18 -4.04 -0.02
CA LEU A 483 22.72 -3.40 1.19
C LEU A 483 23.94 -4.17 1.74
N VAL A 484 23.86 -5.50 1.79
CA VAL A 484 24.98 -6.37 2.23
C VAL A 484 26.13 -6.32 1.22
N LEU A 485 25.84 -6.34 -0.08
CA LEU A 485 26.82 -6.21 -1.16
C LEU A 485 27.62 -4.91 -1.05
N TRP A 486 26.97 -3.81 -0.66
CA TRP A 486 27.64 -2.53 -0.47
C TRP A 486 28.78 -2.67 0.55
N VAL A 487 28.51 -3.29 1.71
CA VAL A 487 29.50 -3.51 2.77
C VAL A 487 30.60 -4.49 2.32
N VAL A 488 30.21 -5.63 1.76
CA VAL A 488 31.17 -6.66 1.29
C VAL A 488 32.09 -6.13 0.18
N SER A 489 31.56 -5.28 -0.70
CA SER A 489 32.32 -4.72 -1.82
C SER A 489 33.43 -3.76 -1.39
N ARG A 490 33.28 -3.14 -0.22
CA ARG A 490 34.15 -2.10 0.36
C ARG A 490 34.90 -2.58 1.61
N ALA A 491 34.82 -3.86 1.94
CA ALA A 491 35.57 -4.47 3.03
C ALA A 491 37.10 -4.39 2.84
N ARG A 492 37.58 -4.07 1.62
CA ARG A 492 38.99 -3.84 1.29
C ARG A 492 39.46 -2.40 1.50
N ASP A 493 38.55 -1.44 1.65
CA ASP A 493 38.86 -0.04 1.95
C ASP A 493 39.11 0.15 3.46
N ARG A 494 39.36 -0.94 4.19
CA ARG A 494 39.84 -0.89 5.58
C ARG A 494 41.18 -0.15 5.57
N THR A 495 41.31 0.77 6.51
CA THR A 495 42.55 1.55 6.69
C THR A 495 43.75 0.61 6.81
N ALA A 496 44.95 1.08 6.45
CA ALA A 496 46.20 0.34 6.61
C ALA A 496 46.38 -0.20 8.04
N ASP A 497 45.78 0.46 9.03
CA ASP A 497 45.78 0.10 10.45
C ASP A 497 44.72 -0.97 10.84
N GLY A 498 43.99 -1.53 9.87
CA GLY A 498 42.94 -2.51 10.11
C GLY A 498 41.64 -1.94 10.73
N LYS A 499 41.57 -0.63 11.00
CA LYS A 499 40.39 0.03 11.57
C LYS A 499 39.31 0.24 10.50
N ILE A 500 38.06 0.01 10.90
CA ILE A 500 36.86 0.22 10.06
C ILE A 500 36.52 1.72 10.10
N PRO A 501 36.44 2.42 8.95
CA PRO A 501 36.00 3.81 8.92
C PRO A 501 34.62 4.00 9.56
N ALA A 502 34.40 5.11 10.28
CA ALA A 502 33.15 5.37 10.99
C ALA A 502 31.90 5.24 10.08
N GLY A 503 31.98 5.74 8.84
CA GLY A 503 30.90 5.61 7.85
C GLY A 503 30.59 4.16 7.46
N HIS A 504 31.59 3.27 7.40
CA HIS A 504 31.36 1.84 7.13
C HIS A 504 30.68 1.17 8.31
N ARG A 505 31.11 1.50 9.54
CA ARG A 505 30.48 0.98 10.76
C ARG A 505 29.04 1.45 10.87
N PHE A 506 28.75 2.70 10.52
CA PHE A 506 27.38 3.23 10.48
C PHE A 506 26.48 2.42 9.56
N VAL A 507 26.93 2.12 8.33
CA VAL A 507 26.18 1.27 7.39
C VAL A 507 26.05 -0.17 7.88
N GLU A 508 27.08 -0.75 8.47
CA GLU A 508 27.02 -2.08 9.07
C GLU A 508 25.94 -2.19 10.15
N VAL A 509 25.84 -1.17 11.01
CA VAL A 509 24.84 -1.09 12.09
C VAL A 509 23.44 -0.92 11.52
N LEU A 510 23.25 0.05 10.61
CA LEU A 510 21.94 0.29 10.01
C LEU A 510 21.46 -0.88 9.17
N ASN A 511 22.35 -1.59 8.47
CA ASN A 511 21.96 -2.78 7.73
C ASN A 511 21.42 -3.88 8.65
N VAL A 512 22.06 -4.13 9.80
CA VAL A 512 21.57 -5.12 10.77
C VAL A 512 20.21 -4.70 11.32
N ALA A 513 20.08 -3.46 11.78
CA ALA A 513 18.85 -2.94 12.37
C ALA A 513 17.69 -2.83 11.36
N ALA A 514 17.96 -2.42 10.12
CA ALA A 514 16.96 -2.30 9.08
C ALA A 514 16.49 -3.67 8.57
N VAL A 515 17.41 -4.64 8.43
CA VAL A 515 17.09 -5.96 7.86
C VAL A 515 16.65 -6.95 8.93
N ALA A 516 17.54 -7.33 9.85
CA ALA A 516 17.22 -8.29 10.90
C ALA A 516 16.36 -7.65 12.00
N GLY A 517 16.68 -6.42 12.41
CA GLY A 517 15.97 -5.70 13.46
C GLY A 517 14.49 -5.45 13.14
N LEU A 518 14.15 -5.12 11.89
CA LEU A 518 12.75 -4.99 11.47
C LEU A 518 11.99 -6.31 11.60
N LEU A 519 12.60 -7.44 11.26
CA LEU A 519 11.97 -8.75 11.42
C LEU A 519 11.76 -9.12 12.90
N VAL A 520 12.70 -8.75 13.78
CA VAL A 520 12.52 -8.85 15.23
C VAL A 520 11.33 -8.00 15.68
N ALA A 521 11.23 -6.75 15.23
CA ALA A 521 10.14 -5.84 15.58
C ALA A 521 8.76 -6.37 15.13
N ILE A 522 8.67 -6.96 13.93
CA ILE A 522 7.44 -7.61 13.44
C ILE A 522 7.09 -8.82 14.29
N GLY A 523 8.07 -9.66 14.65
CA GLY A 523 7.85 -10.78 15.57
C GLY A 523 7.32 -10.31 16.93
N ALA A 524 7.97 -9.29 17.51
CA ALA A 524 7.56 -8.71 18.79
C ALA A 524 6.17 -8.07 18.74
N TYR A 525 5.78 -7.46 17.61
CA TYR A 525 4.44 -6.93 17.39
C TYR A 525 3.35 -8.00 17.50
N PHE A 526 3.57 -9.18 16.91
CA PHE A 526 2.63 -10.30 17.04
C PHE A 526 2.58 -10.85 18.47
N TRP A 527 3.72 -10.93 19.14
CA TRP A 527 3.77 -11.31 20.56
C TRP A 527 3.06 -10.30 21.47
N ALA A 528 3.24 -9.00 21.23
CA ALA A 528 2.56 -7.94 21.98
C ALA A 528 1.04 -8.09 21.87
N ASN A 529 0.53 -8.41 20.68
CA ASN A 529 -0.90 -8.68 20.48
C ASN A 529 -1.41 -9.91 21.27
N ARG A 530 -0.56 -10.87 21.62
CA ARG A 530 -0.98 -12.03 22.40
C ARG A 530 -0.83 -11.83 23.90
N LEU A 531 0.17 -11.07 24.33
CA LEU A 531 0.49 -10.87 25.74
C LEU A 531 -0.18 -9.66 26.39
N ILE A 532 -0.53 -8.62 25.62
CA ILE A 532 -1.22 -7.45 26.18
C ILE A 532 -2.70 -7.81 26.40
N PRO A 533 -3.23 -7.66 27.64
CA PRO A 533 -4.64 -7.93 27.96
C PRO A 533 -5.62 -7.15 27.08
N ALA A 534 -6.83 -7.67 26.90
CA ALA A 534 -7.81 -7.10 25.97
C ALA A 534 -8.43 -5.78 26.49
N GLU A 535 -8.41 -5.59 27.81
CA GLU A 535 -9.09 -4.52 28.54
C GLU A 535 -8.25 -3.22 28.60
N VAL A 536 -7.00 -3.26 28.18
CA VAL A 536 -6.10 -2.09 28.19
C VAL A 536 -6.63 -1.02 27.25
N ALA A 537 -6.81 0.20 27.75
CA ALA A 537 -7.18 1.34 26.93
C ALA A 537 -6.11 1.61 25.86
N GLU A 538 -6.55 1.94 24.64
CA GLU A 538 -5.67 2.20 23.48
C GLU A 538 -4.66 1.07 23.20
N ARG A 539 -5.08 -0.18 23.44
CA ARG A 539 -4.28 -1.38 23.22
C ARG A 539 -3.61 -1.44 21.85
N ASN A 540 -4.34 -1.04 20.80
CA ASN A 540 -3.83 -0.94 19.43
C ASN A 540 -2.58 -0.04 19.32
N LEU A 541 -2.52 1.06 20.08
CA LEU A 541 -1.35 1.94 20.12
C LEU A 541 -0.18 1.30 20.89
N TRP A 542 -0.46 0.54 21.94
CA TRP A 542 0.57 -0.22 22.65
C TRP A 542 1.27 -1.25 21.77
N GLU A 543 0.53 -1.95 20.91
CA GLU A 543 1.13 -2.87 19.92
C GLU A 543 2.15 -2.13 19.03
N ILE A 544 1.78 -0.93 18.56
CA ILE A 544 2.65 -0.09 17.71
C ILE A 544 3.85 0.45 18.49
N ARG A 545 3.66 0.86 19.75
CA ARG A 545 4.76 1.30 20.63
C ARG A 545 5.77 0.17 20.82
N VAL A 546 5.33 -1.04 21.12
CA VAL A 546 6.23 -2.20 21.27
C VAL A 546 7.02 -2.45 19.99
N PHE A 547 6.37 -2.38 18.82
CA PHE A 547 7.05 -2.51 17.53
C PHE A 547 8.21 -1.50 17.40
N PHE A 548 7.97 -0.21 17.61
CA PHE A 548 9.01 0.81 17.47
C PHE A 548 10.07 0.76 18.58
N THR A 549 9.67 0.49 19.82
CA THR A 549 10.62 0.34 20.94
C THR A 549 11.57 -0.83 20.69
N VAL A 550 11.05 -2.00 20.30
CA VAL A 550 11.90 -3.16 19.98
C VAL A 550 12.79 -2.86 18.78
N TRP A 551 12.27 -2.17 17.75
CA TRP A 551 13.09 -1.80 16.61
C TRP A 551 14.24 -0.86 16.99
N SER A 552 13.98 0.17 17.81
CA SER A 552 15.02 1.04 18.37
C SER A 552 16.03 0.29 19.25
N LEU A 553 15.57 -0.68 20.04
CA LEU A 553 16.46 -1.55 20.83
C LEU A 553 17.35 -2.42 19.93
N THR A 554 16.86 -2.89 18.78
CA THR A 554 17.68 -3.63 17.82
C THR A 554 18.75 -2.74 17.17
N LEU A 555 18.48 -1.44 16.99
CA LEU A 555 19.48 -0.48 16.54
C LEU A 555 20.56 -0.27 17.60
N LEU A 556 20.17 -0.03 18.86
CA LEU A 556 21.10 0.11 19.98
C LEU A 556 21.94 -1.16 20.17
N HIS A 557 21.32 -2.33 20.11
CA HIS A 557 22.00 -3.61 20.13
C HIS A 557 23.07 -3.73 19.04
N SER A 558 22.75 -3.31 17.81
CA SER A 558 23.67 -3.37 16.68
C SER A 558 24.88 -2.44 16.85
N LEU A 559 24.70 -1.30 17.53
CA LEU A 559 25.79 -0.38 17.89
C LEU A 559 26.77 -1.03 18.88
N LEU A 560 26.25 -1.70 19.90
CA LEU A 560 27.02 -2.29 21.01
C LEU A 560 27.68 -3.63 20.65
N ARG A 561 27.13 -4.37 19.69
CA ARG A 561 27.62 -5.71 19.30
C ARG A 561 28.58 -5.69 18.12
N ARG A 562 29.47 -6.68 18.07
CA ARG A 562 30.31 -6.95 16.89
C ARG A 562 29.40 -7.28 15.69
N HIS A 563 29.73 -6.77 14.50
CA HIS A 563 28.86 -6.88 13.31
C HIS A 563 28.36 -8.31 13.04
N LYS A 564 29.25 -9.32 13.07
CA LYS A 564 28.86 -10.73 12.88
C LYS A 564 27.92 -11.24 13.98
N GLN A 565 28.16 -10.90 15.25
CA GLN A 565 27.33 -11.33 16.37
C GLN A 565 25.95 -10.69 16.31
N ALA A 566 25.88 -9.40 15.98
CA ALA A 566 24.61 -8.68 15.83
C ALA A 566 23.68 -9.35 14.81
N TRP A 567 24.21 -9.78 13.67
CA TRP A 567 23.46 -10.57 12.68
C TRP A 567 22.95 -11.91 13.24
N ILE A 568 23.82 -12.68 13.91
CA ILE A 568 23.45 -14.00 14.43
C ILE A 568 22.35 -13.86 15.50
N GLU A 569 22.55 -12.96 16.47
CA GLU A 569 21.64 -12.75 17.59
C GLU A 569 20.27 -12.25 17.12
N GLN A 570 20.21 -11.25 16.23
CA GLN A 570 18.93 -10.73 15.74
C GLN A 570 18.21 -11.68 14.80
N LEU A 571 18.92 -12.39 13.91
CA LEU A 571 18.29 -13.41 13.06
C LEU A 571 17.77 -14.59 13.89
N ALA A 572 18.52 -15.01 14.91
CA ALA A 572 18.09 -16.07 15.81
C ALA A 572 16.88 -15.64 16.64
N LEU A 573 16.87 -14.41 17.15
CA LEU A 573 15.74 -13.84 17.90
C LEU A 573 14.50 -13.71 17.03
N ALA A 574 14.61 -13.14 15.82
CA ALA A 574 13.49 -13.05 14.89
C ALA A 574 12.96 -14.44 14.52
N GLY A 575 13.86 -15.38 14.24
CA GLY A 575 13.51 -16.75 13.91
C GLY A 575 12.80 -17.48 15.05
N GLY A 576 13.28 -17.31 16.29
CA GLY A 576 12.65 -17.86 17.49
C GLY A 576 11.29 -17.26 17.79
N LEU A 577 11.16 -15.92 17.69
CA LEU A 577 9.88 -15.23 17.87
C LEU A 577 8.82 -15.73 16.89
N LEU A 578 9.16 -15.87 15.59
CA LEU A 578 8.23 -16.35 14.56
C LEU A 578 7.92 -17.84 14.70
N ALA A 579 8.92 -18.69 14.96
CA ALA A 579 8.72 -20.12 15.10
C ALA A 579 7.85 -20.49 16.32
N ALA A 580 7.84 -19.65 17.35
CA ALA A 580 7.04 -19.86 18.55
C ALA A 580 5.60 -19.30 18.45
N LEU A 581 5.24 -18.55 17.40
CA LEU A 581 3.90 -17.96 17.27
C LEU A 581 2.75 -18.99 17.33
N PRO A 582 2.82 -20.18 16.71
CA PRO A 582 1.73 -21.16 16.83
C PRO A 582 1.54 -21.67 18.26
N LEU A 583 2.62 -21.77 19.04
CA LEU A 583 2.56 -22.15 20.45
C LEU A 583 1.90 -21.04 21.29
N VAL A 584 2.26 -19.79 21.02
CA VAL A 584 1.64 -18.63 21.67
C VAL A 584 0.17 -18.51 21.30
N ASN A 585 -0.18 -18.76 20.04
CA ASN A 585 -1.56 -18.77 19.56
C ASN A 585 -2.41 -19.76 20.39
N ALA A 586 -1.90 -21.00 20.55
CA ALA A 586 -2.53 -22.03 21.39
C ALA A 586 -2.63 -21.62 22.86
N ALA A 587 -1.55 -21.05 23.43
CA ALA A 587 -1.48 -20.67 24.84
C ALA A 587 -2.35 -19.46 25.21
N THR A 588 -2.76 -18.64 24.22
CA THR A 588 -3.50 -17.39 24.43
C THR A 588 -4.95 -17.45 23.93
N GLY A 589 -5.52 -18.65 23.88
CA GLY A 589 -6.94 -18.88 23.59
C GLY A 589 -7.30 -18.90 22.10
N GLY A 590 -6.33 -18.85 21.19
CA GLY A 590 -6.59 -19.03 19.77
C GLY A 590 -6.58 -20.50 19.36
N ALA A 591 -7.25 -20.83 18.25
CA ALA A 591 -7.19 -22.16 17.66
C ALA A 591 -5.74 -22.55 17.33
N HIS A 592 -5.23 -23.58 17.99
CA HIS A 592 -3.91 -24.13 17.67
C HIS A 592 -3.93 -24.78 16.28
N LEU A 593 -2.75 -24.93 15.67
CA LEU A 593 -2.60 -25.36 14.27
C LEU A 593 -3.44 -26.60 13.91
N GLY A 594 -3.39 -27.66 14.71
CA GLY A 594 -4.20 -28.87 14.49
C GLY A 594 -5.72 -28.64 14.50
N VAL A 595 -6.24 -27.83 15.42
CA VAL A 595 -7.67 -27.47 15.47
C VAL A 595 -8.04 -26.56 14.31
N ALA A 596 -7.19 -25.59 13.96
CA ALA A 596 -7.41 -24.72 12.81
C ALA A 596 -7.51 -25.54 11.51
N PHE A 597 -6.68 -26.58 11.35
CA PHE A 597 -6.79 -27.53 10.24
C PHE A 597 -8.10 -28.32 10.28
N TYR A 598 -8.46 -28.88 11.43
CA TYR A 598 -9.69 -29.69 11.59
C TYR A 598 -10.97 -28.88 11.31
N LEU A 599 -11.01 -27.62 11.76
CA LEU A 599 -12.14 -26.71 11.55
C LEU A 599 -12.13 -26.04 10.17
N GLY A 600 -11.16 -26.33 9.30
CA GLY A 600 -11.04 -25.71 7.98
C GLY A 600 -10.69 -24.21 8.01
N GLN A 601 -10.09 -23.73 9.09
CA GLN A 601 -9.68 -22.33 9.27
C GLN A 601 -8.32 -22.06 8.63
N TRP A 602 -8.29 -22.15 7.30
CA TRP A 602 -7.09 -22.02 6.49
C TRP A 602 -6.35 -20.68 6.66
N GLN A 603 -7.04 -19.62 7.05
CA GLN A 603 -6.45 -18.30 7.28
C GLN A 603 -5.52 -18.31 8.52
N VAL A 604 -5.98 -18.92 9.62
CA VAL A 604 -5.20 -19.04 10.86
C VAL A 604 -4.08 -20.07 10.68
N ALA A 605 -4.40 -21.24 10.13
CA ALA A 605 -3.41 -22.29 9.85
C ALA A 605 -2.33 -21.82 8.87
N GLY A 606 -2.73 -21.10 7.81
CA GLY A 606 -1.81 -20.55 6.81
C GLY A 606 -0.83 -19.53 7.40
N PHE A 607 -1.29 -18.68 8.33
CA PHE A 607 -0.41 -17.77 9.07
C PHE A 607 0.60 -18.54 9.92
N ASP A 608 0.13 -19.50 10.74
CA ASP A 608 0.99 -20.29 11.63
C ASP A 608 2.06 -21.08 10.84
N LEU A 609 1.69 -21.71 9.71
CA LEU A 609 2.64 -22.39 8.83
C LEU A 609 3.66 -21.43 8.22
N CYS A 610 3.21 -20.26 7.76
CA CYS A 610 4.11 -19.25 7.21
C CYS A 610 5.10 -18.75 8.26
N ALA A 611 4.64 -18.52 9.49
CA ALA A 611 5.48 -18.13 10.62
C ALA A 611 6.53 -19.20 10.95
N LEU A 612 6.15 -20.49 10.96
CA LEU A 612 7.09 -21.60 11.16
C LEU A 612 8.15 -21.68 10.06
N VAL A 613 7.74 -21.58 8.79
CA VAL A 613 8.67 -21.61 7.65
C VAL A 613 9.63 -20.42 7.71
N CYS A 614 9.13 -19.21 7.92
CA CYS A 614 9.95 -18.01 8.06
C CYS A 614 10.91 -18.14 9.26
N GLY A 615 10.41 -18.60 10.40
CA GLY A 615 11.20 -18.83 11.61
C GLY A 615 12.34 -19.82 11.38
N ALA A 616 12.04 -20.96 10.75
CA ALA A 616 13.04 -21.98 10.40
C ALA A 616 14.09 -21.45 9.42
N LEU A 617 13.69 -20.68 8.40
CA LEU A 617 14.61 -20.07 7.44
C LEU A 617 15.53 -19.03 8.11
N LEU A 618 15.02 -18.21 9.03
CA LEU A 618 15.83 -17.24 9.77
C LEU A 618 16.80 -17.91 10.75
N LEU A 619 16.36 -18.95 11.46
CA LEU A 619 17.25 -19.76 12.32
C LEU A 619 18.32 -20.47 11.48
N HIS A 620 17.96 -20.98 10.31
CA HIS A 620 18.93 -21.56 9.37
C HIS A 620 19.94 -20.51 8.90
N ALA A 621 19.49 -19.30 8.55
CA ALA A 621 20.36 -18.20 8.18
C ALA A 621 21.32 -17.81 9.33
N ALA A 622 20.81 -17.70 10.56
CA ALA A 622 21.62 -17.42 11.75
C ALA A 622 22.70 -18.49 11.96
N ARG A 623 22.36 -19.78 11.83
CA ARG A 623 23.31 -20.90 11.90
C ARG A 623 24.37 -20.82 10.80
N LYS A 624 23.97 -20.54 9.56
CA LYS A 624 24.90 -20.40 8.43
C LYS A 624 25.86 -19.24 8.60
N VAL A 625 25.40 -18.11 9.12
CA VAL A 625 26.26 -16.96 9.44
C VAL A 625 27.22 -17.30 10.58
N ALA A 626 26.74 -17.99 11.63
CA ALA A 626 27.58 -18.44 12.74
C ALA A 626 28.71 -19.37 12.26
N SER A 627 28.37 -20.40 11.48
CA SER A 627 29.31 -21.40 10.95
C SER A 627 30.23 -20.87 9.85
N HIS A 628 30.01 -19.66 9.32
CA HIS A 628 30.84 -19.11 8.27
C HIS A 628 32.23 -18.72 8.80
N VAL A 629 33.24 -19.47 8.37
CA VAL A 629 34.66 -19.16 8.57
C VAL A 629 35.18 -18.53 7.27
N PRO A 630 35.71 -17.30 7.29
CA PRO A 630 36.36 -16.72 6.13
C PRO A 630 37.52 -17.61 5.71
N ARG A 631 37.53 -18.10 4.45
CA ARG A 631 38.72 -18.75 3.91
C ARG A 631 39.85 -17.72 3.85
N GLU A 632 40.83 -17.83 4.73
CA GLU A 632 42.10 -17.16 4.54
C GLU A 632 42.66 -17.64 3.20
N LYS A 633 43.02 -16.69 2.35
CA LYS A 633 43.87 -17.02 1.21
C LYS A 633 45.19 -17.46 1.82
N VAL A 634 45.45 -18.76 1.83
CA VAL A 634 46.81 -19.28 1.99
C VAL A 634 47.66 -18.50 1.00
N ALA A 635 48.51 -17.63 1.53
CA ALA A 635 49.47 -16.90 0.73
C ALA A 635 50.26 -17.98 0.00
N ARG A 636 50.17 -18.02 -1.34
CA ARG A 636 51.14 -18.74 -2.15
C ARG A 636 52.49 -18.03 -1.96
N SER A 637 53.13 -18.30 -0.83
CA SER A 637 54.57 -18.27 -0.71
C SER A 637 55.06 -19.56 -1.35
N ALA A 638 55.08 -19.59 -2.67
CA ALA A 638 55.86 -20.56 -3.42
C ALA A 638 56.84 -19.71 -4.23
N GLY A 639 58.11 -19.81 -3.83
CA GLY A 639 59.20 -18.96 -4.25
C GLY A 639 59.22 -18.72 -5.75
N ARG A 640 59.06 -17.45 -6.11
CA ARG A 640 59.59 -16.96 -7.38
C ARG A 640 61.06 -16.73 -7.11
N THR A 641 61.85 -17.80 -7.20
CA THR A 641 63.31 -17.70 -7.28
C THR A 641 63.64 -16.66 -8.33
N LYS A 642 64.31 -15.58 -7.90
CA LYS A 642 64.92 -14.62 -8.81
C LYS A 642 65.84 -15.39 -9.74
N LYS A 643 65.50 -15.44 -11.02
CA LYS A 643 66.43 -15.81 -12.08
C LYS A 643 67.65 -14.87 -11.95
N PRO A 644 68.89 -15.37 -11.91
CA PRO A 644 70.06 -14.49 -11.86
C PRO A 644 70.10 -13.64 -13.13
N ALA A 645 70.42 -12.36 -12.98
CA ALA A 645 70.77 -11.50 -14.10
C ALA A 645 72.07 -12.03 -14.72
N ALA A 646 72.02 -12.46 -15.97
CA ALA A 646 73.21 -12.67 -16.78
C ALA A 646 73.62 -11.32 -17.38
N ALA A 647 74.85 -10.91 -17.09
CA ALA A 647 75.52 -9.74 -17.65
C ALA A 647 76.40 -10.15 -18.84
N GLY A 648 76.46 -9.28 -19.86
CA GLY A 648 77.40 -9.28 -21.01
C GLY A 648 77.14 -10.39 -22.04
N GLY A 649 77.02 -10.16 -23.36
CA GLY A 649 77.49 -9.09 -24.22
C GLY A 649 78.40 -9.71 -25.29
N THR A 650 78.01 -9.66 -26.57
CA THR A 650 78.81 -9.38 -27.79
C THR A 650 78.00 -9.67 -29.07
N ASP A 651 78.27 -8.84 -30.08
CA ASP A 651 77.88 -8.86 -31.50
C ASP A 651 77.84 -10.25 -32.18
N GLU A 652 76.97 -10.42 -33.19
CA GLU A 652 77.33 -10.31 -34.62
C GLU A 652 76.10 -10.48 -35.53
N GLY A 653 76.21 -9.95 -36.75
CA GLY A 653 75.13 -9.65 -37.69
C GLY A 653 74.57 -10.83 -38.51
N GLY A 654 73.60 -10.53 -39.38
CA GLY A 654 73.26 -11.42 -40.51
C GLY A 654 71.79 -11.45 -40.91
N ASP A 655 71.49 -10.77 -42.01
CA ASP A 655 70.44 -10.91 -43.04
C ASP A 655 69.23 -11.86 -42.88
N GLY A 656 68.09 -11.42 -43.46
CA GLY A 656 66.82 -12.15 -43.61
C GLY A 656 66.86 -13.38 -44.55
N PRO A 657 65.72 -13.90 -45.09
CA PRO A 657 64.40 -13.29 -45.26
C PRO A 657 63.18 -14.16 -44.86
N VAL A 658 62.00 -13.57 -45.07
CA VAL A 658 60.63 -14.12 -45.04
C VAL A 658 60.47 -15.35 -45.96
N PRO A 659 59.55 -16.28 -45.64
CA PRO A 659 58.46 -16.51 -46.58
C PRO A 659 57.07 -16.60 -45.92
N ALA A 660 56.09 -16.00 -46.60
CA ALA A 660 54.68 -16.36 -46.53
C ALA A 660 54.45 -17.72 -47.24
N VAL A 661 53.30 -18.39 -46.99
CA VAL A 661 52.45 -19.12 -47.98
C VAL A 661 51.51 -20.16 -47.29
N LEU A 662 50.21 -20.01 -47.60
CA LEU A 662 49.07 -20.97 -47.69
C LEU A 662 48.58 -21.71 -46.42
N GLN A 663 47.32 -21.58 -45.97
CA GLN A 663 46.04 -22.04 -46.54
C GLN A 663 45.95 -23.56 -46.82
N THR A 664 45.08 -24.25 -46.06
CA THR A 664 44.18 -25.37 -46.39
C THR A 664 43.44 -25.70 -45.07
N GLU A 665 42.15 -25.38 -44.93
CA GLU A 665 40.94 -26.16 -45.28
C GLU A 665 40.62 -27.36 -44.34
N GLU A 666 39.37 -27.30 -43.86
CA GLU A 666 38.44 -28.36 -43.40
C GLU A 666 38.81 -29.30 -42.24
N ALA A 667 38.16 -29.11 -41.08
CA ALA A 667 36.90 -29.81 -40.72
C ALA A 667 36.31 -29.23 -39.42
#